data_AF-A0A819VRJ7-F1
#
_entry.id   AF-A0A819VRJ7-F1
#
_cell.length_a   1.000
_cell.length_b   1.000
_cell.length_c   1.000
_cell.angle_alpha   90.00
_cell.angle_beta   90.00
_cell.angle_gamma   90.00
#
_symmetry.space_group_name_H-M   'P 1'
#
loop_
_entity.id
_entity.type
_entity.pdbx_description
1 polymer ?
#
loop_
_entity_poly.entity_id
_entity_poly.type
_entity_poly.pdbx_seq_one_letter_code
_entity_poly.pdbx_strand_id
1 'polypeptide(L)'
;MQQKERIKKHILLKHHKNTKFRVENNTHASRHILNKYHNDTIFRNEIKTRSKIDILNKYHNNSDFRTQYKARSKQQVSKKYKSDPTIRLKTIERAMNWYHKNNTLMRQSSRRLYKQRRRILKKYTVRQSHKCADKHRNLHMNNLNRFRQIIREGPDYICISCRLALFRNQEHIQSYFNYSSTIEKKWICKLCSDKIKKRQMPSRAIVNKLKVCEVPSELKKLNNLEKHLIALRLPFMKIVNLTSGKVSSRFAQKGTKGPLHCVPSDVQDTVTTLPRAVDKSMMVRLQLKRRLKYKAVWEEQLINPNNVRDALFILTKMHPAYKNIKINEINDNYLTSDHEKAFENNSDSVVGSMDVDIIEEENLIEETQLCNENRLKTLALGDIDNTINSDEEIDEDDKDIRTKYNIGTDSCIQPCDFNDFLVFDKQPYKTIEALAFSHLFPDGQGSYDEEREIDQKWKEYCKARLLSSDSRFAANSSYIFYLQYLEDLKQVYSGINIAFRKKLPMNAKQSLDEVQMKFLMNKDMIYRHLQCVRGSPQYWHQRLKDLFEMTRQLGFPTFFITLSCADLRWKEFIDTFVRHSGCVIKESYTFEEKTKLLRANPVLATRGAWCLGKVVDWFARIEMQLQGSPHSHMPIWVEGAPKYNGPQTDEKTREEIVKFCNKYITTRFPSLDEDAELHNSIKEVQNHSRNHSKRCLKYHKTLCVFGFPRSVSRRTFICEPIKVDNDDEKQRCKKIK
;
A
#
# COMPACT_ATOMS: atom_id res chain seq x y z
N MET A 1 -1.02 92.06 92.24
CA MET A 1 -1.90 91.11 91.51
C MET A 1 -3.38 91.51 91.51
N GLN A 2 -3.95 92.02 92.61
CA GLN A 2 -5.37 92.41 92.70
C GLN A 2 -5.84 93.52 91.72
N GLN A 3 -4.96 94.45 91.32
CA GLN A 3 -5.32 95.55 90.39
C GLN A 3 -5.53 95.07 88.94
N LYS A 4 -4.76 94.08 88.47
CA LYS A 4 -4.91 93.50 87.13
C LYS A 4 -6.22 92.73 86.98
N GLU A 5 -6.67 92.01 88.01
CA GLU A 5 -7.95 91.30 87.97
C GLU A 5 -9.16 92.25 87.98
N ARG A 6 -9.10 93.35 88.74
CA ARG A 6 -10.13 94.38 88.74
C ARG A 6 -10.29 95.03 87.36
N ILE A 7 -9.17 95.37 86.71
CA ILE A 7 -9.17 95.91 85.34
C ILE A 7 -9.75 94.89 84.35
N LYS A 8 -9.39 93.60 84.48
CA LYS A 8 -9.87 92.53 83.59
C LYS A 8 -11.39 92.32 83.73
N LYS A 9 -11.92 92.31 84.96
CA LYS A 9 -13.38 92.26 85.22
C LYS A 9 -14.10 93.49 84.68
N HIS A 10 -13.52 94.69 84.83
CA HIS A 10 -14.10 95.92 84.31
C HIS A 10 -14.16 95.94 82.77
N ILE A 11 -13.10 95.49 82.10
CA ILE A 11 -13.06 95.37 80.63
C ILE A 11 -14.07 94.32 80.13
N LEU A 12 -14.21 93.17 80.81
CA LEU A 12 -15.20 92.15 80.47
C LEU A 12 -16.64 92.66 80.62
N LEU A 13 -16.94 93.37 81.70
CA LEU A 13 -18.25 94.02 81.90
C LEU A 13 -18.55 95.07 80.83
N LYS A 14 -17.55 95.86 80.43
CA LYS A 14 -17.69 96.87 79.36
C LYS A 14 -17.86 96.25 77.97
N HIS A 15 -17.23 95.09 77.73
CA HIS A 15 -17.36 94.32 76.49
C HIS A 15 -18.75 93.71 76.29
N HIS A 16 -19.44 93.30 77.36
CA HIS A 16 -20.80 92.77 77.29
C HIS A 16 -21.88 93.86 77.16
N LYS A 17 -21.66 95.04 77.77
CA LYS A 17 -22.68 96.10 77.83
C LYS A 17 -22.59 97.15 76.71
N ASN A 18 -21.44 97.32 76.05
CA ASN A 18 -21.24 98.39 75.07
C ASN A 18 -20.85 97.82 73.69
N THR A 19 -21.79 97.90 72.74
CA THR A 19 -21.62 97.43 71.35
C THR A 19 -20.53 98.17 70.60
N LYS A 20 -20.36 99.48 70.81
CA LYS A 20 -19.33 100.30 70.16
C LYS A 20 -17.92 99.94 70.65
N PHE A 21 -17.77 99.79 71.97
CA PHE A 21 -16.53 99.32 72.59
C PHE A 21 -16.17 97.88 72.17
N ARG A 22 -17.16 97.01 71.99
CA ARG A 22 -16.95 95.63 71.47
C ARG A 22 -16.42 95.64 70.04
N VAL A 23 -16.97 96.48 69.15
CA VAL A 23 -16.53 96.57 67.75
C VAL A 23 -15.12 97.18 67.65
N GLU A 24 -14.84 98.24 68.40
CA GLU A 24 -13.50 98.88 68.43
C GLU A 24 -12.43 97.96 69.03
N ASN A 25 -12.74 97.25 70.11
CA ASN A 25 -11.78 96.33 70.74
C ASN A 25 -11.53 95.08 69.87
N ASN A 26 -12.56 94.56 69.19
CA ASN A 26 -12.40 93.45 68.24
C ASN A 26 -11.61 93.85 66.99
N THR A 27 -11.79 95.08 66.48
CA THR A 27 -11.02 95.59 65.34
C THR A 27 -9.57 95.86 65.73
N HIS A 28 -9.30 96.43 66.91
CA HIS A 28 -7.95 96.60 67.44
C HIS A 28 -7.24 95.26 67.68
N ALA A 29 -7.90 94.30 68.33
CA ALA A 29 -7.38 92.95 68.56
C ALA A 29 -7.11 92.20 67.24
N SER A 30 -8.00 92.33 66.24
CA SER A 30 -7.81 91.73 64.91
C SER A 30 -6.61 92.34 64.18
N ARG A 31 -6.43 93.67 64.26
CA ARG A 31 -5.29 94.38 63.67
C ARG A 31 -3.97 93.98 64.33
N HIS A 32 -3.96 93.82 65.66
CA HIS A 32 -2.81 93.33 66.42
C HIS A 32 -2.45 91.88 66.07
N ILE A 33 -3.43 90.98 65.93
CA ILE A 33 -3.20 89.58 65.53
C ILE A 33 -2.67 89.50 64.08
N LEU A 34 -3.21 90.30 63.16
CA LEU A 34 -2.72 90.39 61.77
C LEU A 34 -1.27 90.89 61.72
N ASN A 35 -0.96 91.93 62.48
CA ASN A 35 0.39 92.48 62.54
C ASN A 35 1.38 91.46 63.13
N LYS A 36 0.97 90.73 64.19
CA LYS A 36 1.76 89.64 64.76
C LYS A 36 1.94 88.48 63.76
N TYR A 37 0.91 88.12 62.99
CA TYR A 37 1.01 87.06 61.98
C TYR A 37 2.01 87.40 60.85
N HIS A 38 2.09 88.66 60.45
CA HIS A 38 3.04 89.12 59.42
C HIS A 38 4.48 89.27 59.94
N ASN A 39 4.68 89.66 61.21
CA ASN A 39 6.01 89.99 61.72
C ASN A 39 6.65 88.90 62.59
N ASP A 40 5.87 87.96 63.15
CA ASP A 40 6.37 86.88 64.03
C ASP A 40 6.24 85.51 63.34
N THR A 41 7.38 84.91 63.00
CA THR A 41 7.47 83.61 62.30
C THR A 41 7.03 82.45 63.19
N ILE A 42 7.29 82.51 64.50
CA ILE A 42 6.90 81.46 65.46
C ILE A 42 5.38 81.46 65.57
N PHE A 43 4.79 82.63 65.82
CA PHE A 43 3.33 82.78 65.90
C PHE A 43 2.62 82.38 64.59
N ARG A 44 3.19 82.73 63.44
CA ARG A 44 2.66 82.32 62.13
C ARG A 44 2.66 80.80 61.96
N ASN A 45 3.75 80.13 62.36
CA ASN A 45 3.86 78.68 62.27
C ASN A 45 2.93 77.97 63.26
N GLU A 46 2.76 78.50 64.48
CA GLU A 46 1.79 78.00 65.45
C GLU A 46 0.35 78.10 64.91
N ILE A 47 -0.05 79.25 64.35
CA ILE A 47 -1.37 79.41 63.75
C ILE A 47 -1.57 78.45 62.56
N LYS A 48 -0.57 78.29 61.70
CA LYS A 48 -0.63 77.33 60.58
C LYS A 48 -0.78 75.88 61.07
N THR A 49 -0.06 75.52 62.13
CA THR A 49 -0.10 74.17 62.70
C THR A 49 -1.45 73.90 63.35
N ARG A 50 -1.95 74.86 64.14
CA ARG A 50 -3.28 74.79 64.76
C ARG A 50 -4.39 74.71 63.71
N SER A 51 -4.30 75.51 62.65
CA SER A 51 -5.24 75.47 61.53
C SER A 51 -5.23 74.11 60.80
N LYS A 52 -4.04 73.53 60.56
CA LYS A 52 -3.93 72.19 59.96
C LYS A 52 -4.59 71.11 60.81
N ILE A 53 -4.37 71.13 62.12
CA ILE A 53 -4.98 70.17 63.05
C ILE A 53 -6.50 70.34 63.05
N ASP A 54 -7.00 71.57 63.07
CA ASP A 54 -8.43 71.85 63.06
C ASP A 54 -9.10 71.39 61.75
N ILE A 55 -8.44 71.59 60.60
CA ILE A 55 -8.89 71.08 59.30
C ILE A 55 -8.89 69.54 59.28
N LEU A 56 -7.85 68.89 59.81
CA LEU A 56 -7.77 67.43 59.90
C LEU A 56 -8.91 66.86 60.77
N ASN A 57 -9.14 67.46 61.94
CA ASN A 57 -10.23 67.07 62.82
C ASN A 57 -11.60 67.24 62.15
N LYS A 58 -11.83 68.38 61.46
CA LYS A 58 -13.05 68.59 60.66
C LYS A 58 -13.19 67.59 59.52
N TYR A 59 -12.10 67.23 58.86
CA TYR A 59 -12.10 66.27 57.77
C TYR A 59 -12.46 64.85 58.24
N HIS A 60 -11.98 64.42 59.41
CA HIS A 60 -12.29 63.11 59.97
C HIS A 60 -13.68 63.04 60.60
N ASN A 61 -14.15 64.11 61.23
CA ASN A 61 -15.38 64.06 62.03
C ASN A 61 -16.63 64.65 61.34
N ASN A 62 -16.50 65.38 60.23
CA ASN A 62 -17.63 65.97 59.51
C ASN A 62 -17.67 65.52 58.03
N SER A 63 -18.71 64.75 57.66
CA SER A 63 -18.88 64.19 56.31
C SER A 63 -19.11 65.25 55.24
N ASP A 64 -19.85 66.31 55.55
CA ASP A 64 -20.19 67.38 54.61
C ASP A 64 -18.95 68.24 54.32
N PHE A 65 -18.20 68.59 55.38
CA PHE A 65 -16.92 69.26 55.25
C PHE A 65 -15.94 68.41 54.41
N ARG A 66 -15.87 67.11 54.66
CA ARG A 66 -15.01 66.18 53.88
C ARG A 66 -15.36 66.19 52.40
N THR A 67 -16.66 66.16 52.07
CA THR A 67 -17.16 66.14 50.69
C THR A 67 -16.88 67.46 49.99
N GLN A 68 -17.19 68.59 50.62
CA GLN A 68 -16.90 69.92 50.09
C GLN A 68 -15.39 70.18 49.94
N TYR A 69 -14.59 69.75 50.92
CA TYR A 69 -13.13 69.87 50.87
C TYR A 69 -12.53 69.04 49.72
N LYS A 70 -12.99 67.80 49.52
CA LYS A 70 -12.60 66.96 48.37
C LYS A 70 -12.97 67.62 47.04
N ALA A 71 -14.18 68.18 46.92
CA ALA A 71 -14.62 68.86 45.70
C ALA A 71 -13.77 70.11 45.38
N ARG A 72 -13.53 70.97 46.39
CA ARG A 72 -12.68 72.17 46.24
C ARG A 72 -11.22 71.81 45.93
N SER A 73 -10.67 70.79 46.60
CA SER A 73 -9.32 70.30 46.33
C SER A 73 -9.19 69.78 44.90
N LYS A 74 -10.18 69.02 44.41
CA LYS A 74 -10.22 68.52 43.02
C LYS A 74 -10.26 69.65 42.00
N GLN A 75 -11.05 70.70 42.24
CA GLN A 75 -11.05 71.90 41.39
C GLN A 75 -9.72 72.65 41.42
N GLN A 76 -9.09 72.81 42.59
CA GLN A 76 -7.78 73.48 42.71
C GLN A 76 -6.68 72.70 41.99
N VAL A 77 -6.65 71.37 42.13
CA VAL A 77 -5.69 70.50 41.42
C VAL A 77 -5.92 70.57 39.92
N SER A 78 -7.18 70.56 39.46
CA SER A 78 -7.50 70.69 38.03
C SER A 78 -7.06 72.04 37.46
N LYS A 79 -7.29 73.15 38.19
CA LYS A 79 -6.80 74.47 37.79
C LYS A 79 -5.27 74.52 37.72
N LYS A 80 -4.57 74.01 38.75
CA LYS A 80 -3.10 73.94 38.78
C LYS A 80 -2.51 73.08 37.68
N TYR A 81 -3.14 71.95 37.35
CA TYR A 81 -2.72 71.08 36.24
C TYR A 81 -2.80 71.79 34.88
N LYS A 82 -3.81 72.66 34.69
CA LYS A 82 -3.96 73.46 33.47
C LYS A 82 -2.98 74.64 33.41
N SER A 83 -2.69 75.29 34.53
CA SER A 83 -1.85 76.49 34.57
C SER A 83 -0.34 76.24 34.71
N ASP A 84 0.07 75.15 35.37
CA ASP A 84 1.49 74.88 35.70
C ASP A 84 2.04 73.63 34.97
N PRO A 85 2.98 73.79 34.02
CA PRO A 85 3.60 72.69 33.29
C PRO A 85 4.35 71.68 34.17
N THR A 86 4.99 72.11 35.26
CA THR A 86 5.79 71.20 36.12
C THR A 86 4.91 70.25 36.93
N ILE A 87 3.76 70.73 37.41
CA ILE A 87 2.76 69.89 38.09
C ILE A 87 2.16 68.87 37.11
N ARG A 88 1.97 69.27 35.85
CA ARG A 88 1.46 68.39 34.79
C ARG A 88 2.40 67.20 34.54
N LEU A 89 3.69 67.47 34.36
CA LEU A 89 4.71 66.44 34.12
C LEU A 89 4.80 65.44 35.28
N LYS A 90 4.88 65.93 36.52
CA LYS A 90 4.90 65.06 37.72
C LYS A 90 3.66 64.19 37.86
N THR A 91 2.51 64.65 37.39
CA THR A 91 1.26 63.88 37.43
C THR A 91 1.25 62.79 36.36
N ILE A 92 1.75 63.08 35.15
CA ILE A 92 1.92 62.10 34.06
C ILE A 92 2.91 61.01 34.46
N GLU A 93 4.05 61.39 35.03
CA GLU A 93 5.09 60.45 35.48
C GLU A 93 4.57 59.47 36.55
N ARG A 94 3.77 59.95 37.51
CA ARG A 94 3.11 59.09 38.50
C ARG A 94 2.10 58.14 37.87
N ALA A 95 1.32 58.60 36.89
CA ALA A 95 0.37 57.76 36.17
C ALA A 95 1.08 56.67 35.36
N MET A 96 2.19 57.00 34.69
CA MET A 96 3.03 56.03 33.98
C MET A 96 3.63 54.99 34.93
N ASN A 97 4.19 55.42 36.06
CA ASN A 97 4.74 54.51 37.07
C ASN A 97 3.68 53.56 37.66
N TRP A 98 2.47 54.06 37.91
CA TRP A 98 1.34 53.23 38.35
C TRP A 98 0.91 52.22 37.27
N TYR A 99 0.85 52.65 36.00
CA TYR A 99 0.52 51.78 34.87
C TYR A 99 1.56 50.67 34.69
N HIS A 100 2.86 50.99 34.76
CA HIS A 100 3.93 49.99 34.67
C HIS A 100 3.88 48.96 35.80
N LYS A 101 3.53 49.37 37.02
CA LYS A 101 3.47 48.50 38.21
C LYS A 101 2.26 47.55 38.21
N ASN A 102 1.11 47.97 37.67
CA ASN A 102 -0.10 47.14 37.66
C ASN A 102 -0.23 46.24 36.41
N ASN A 103 0.28 46.67 35.25
CA ASN A 103 0.23 45.87 34.03
C ASN A 103 1.18 44.64 34.10
N THR A 104 2.24 44.72 34.89
CA THR A 104 3.16 43.59 35.19
C THR A 104 2.50 42.51 36.07
N LEU A 105 1.76 42.89 37.12
CA LEU A 105 1.04 41.93 37.98
C LEU A 105 -0.07 41.17 37.24
N MET A 106 -0.86 41.86 36.40
CA MET A 106 -1.89 41.23 35.57
C MET A 106 -1.29 40.28 34.52
N ARG A 107 -0.17 40.65 33.88
CA ARG A 107 0.54 39.73 32.97
C ARG A 107 1.10 38.50 33.70
N GLN A 108 1.57 38.65 34.93
CA GLN A 108 2.08 37.52 35.73
C GLN A 108 0.95 36.57 36.16
N SER A 109 -0.22 37.07 36.57
CA SER A 109 -1.37 36.23 36.94
C SER A 109 -1.92 35.46 35.73
N SER A 110 -2.08 36.12 34.57
CA SER A 110 -2.49 35.49 33.31
C SER A 110 -1.48 34.45 32.82
N ARG A 111 -0.16 34.71 32.95
CA ARG A 111 0.88 33.71 32.65
C ARG A 111 0.83 32.51 33.61
N ARG A 112 0.54 32.71 34.90
CA ARG A 112 0.37 31.62 35.88
C ARG A 112 -0.85 30.77 35.56
N LEU A 113 -2.01 31.38 35.31
CA LEU A 113 -3.24 30.69 34.91
C LEU A 113 -3.07 29.93 33.59
N TYR A 114 -2.41 30.52 32.59
CA TYR A 114 -2.08 29.85 31.33
C TYR A 114 -1.17 28.63 31.57
N LYS A 115 -0.09 28.77 32.36
CA LYS A 115 0.80 27.65 32.71
C LYS A 115 0.07 26.55 33.50
N GLN A 116 -0.84 26.90 34.41
CA GLN A 116 -1.63 25.95 35.19
C GLN A 116 -2.64 25.19 34.33
N ARG A 117 -3.41 25.89 33.47
CA ARG A 117 -4.28 25.26 32.46
C ARG A 117 -3.49 24.31 31.57
N ARG A 118 -2.30 24.71 31.12
CA ARG A 118 -1.44 23.86 30.28
C ARG A 118 -0.94 22.61 31.02
N ARG A 119 -0.65 22.69 32.32
CA ARG A 119 -0.29 21.54 33.16
C ARG A 119 -1.48 20.59 33.37
N ILE A 120 -2.67 21.13 33.62
CA ILE A 120 -3.90 20.34 33.79
C ILE A 120 -4.26 19.63 32.48
N LEU A 121 -4.27 20.36 31.34
CA LEU A 121 -4.44 19.75 30.02
C LEU A 121 -3.40 18.66 29.80
N LYS A 122 -2.11 18.91 30.05
CA LYS A 122 -1.05 17.91 29.87
C LYS A 122 -1.30 16.65 30.73
N LYS A 123 -1.73 16.78 31.99
CA LYS A 123 -2.11 15.64 32.84
C LYS A 123 -3.35 14.90 32.31
N TYR A 124 -4.36 15.62 31.85
CA TYR A 124 -5.60 15.04 31.31
C TYR A 124 -5.33 14.31 29.98
N THR A 125 -4.55 14.91 29.08
CA THR A 125 -4.10 14.29 27.82
C THR A 125 -3.26 13.04 28.08
N VAL A 126 -2.37 13.05 29.08
CA VAL A 126 -1.60 11.86 29.46
C VAL A 126 -2.53 10.76 29.97
N ARG A 127 -3.46 11.05 30.90
CA ARG A 127 -4.44 10.06 31.41
C ARG A 127 -5.33 9.50 30.30
N GLN A 128 -5.78 10.34 29.36
CA GLN A 128 -6.59 9.91 28.23
C GLN A 128 -5.76 9.07 27.24
N SER A 129 -4.48 9.39 27.05
CA SER A 129 -3.53 8.58 26.28
C SER A 129 -3.34 7.18 26.88
N HIS A 130 -3.21 7.06 28.22
CA HIS A 130 -3.12 5.76 28.90
C HIS A 130 -4.40 4.93 28.73
N LYS A 131 -5.59 5.50 29.00
CA LYS A 131 -6.86 4.78 28.80
C LYS A 131 -7.10 4.37 27.35
N CYS A 132 -6.76 5.24 26.41
CA CYS A 132 -6.84 4.94 24.98
C CYS A 132 -5.90 3.78 24.62
N ALA A 133 -4.70 3.77 25.19
CA ALA A 133 -3.72 2.73 24.92
C ALA A 133 -4.09 1.36 25.49
N ASP A 134 -4.64 1.29 26.69
CA ASP A 134 -5.12 0.00 27.25
C ASP A 134 -6.25 -0.57 26.38
N LYS A 135 -7.14 0.30 25.90
CA LYS A 135 -8.21 -0.08 24.97
C LYS A 135 -7.65 -0.58 23.62
N HIS A 136 -6.69 0.14 23.05
CA HIS A 136 -6.02 -0.26 21.79
C HIS A 136 -5.25 -1.56 21.95
N ARG A 137 -4.57 -1.77 23.09
CA ARG A 137 -3.85 -3.00 23.40
C ARG A 137 -4.77 -4.21 23.46
N ASN A 138 -5.88 -4.11 24.18
CA ASN A 138 -6.87 -5.19 24.26
C ASN A 138 -7.52 -5.48 22.91
N LEU A 139 -7.82 -4.43 22.12
CA LEU A 139 -8.36 -4.57 20.78
C LEU A 139 -7.34 -5.26 19.84
N HIS A 140 -6.07 -4.86 19.93
CA HIS A 140 -4.96 -5.45 19.18
C HIS A 140 -4.80 -6.93 19.50
N MET A 141 -4.68 -7.30 20.79
CA MET A 141 -4.50 -8.69 21.21
C MET A 141 -5.65 -9.59 20.76
N ASN A 142 -6.90 -9.15 20.94
CA ASN A 142 -8.07 -9.93 20.51
C ASN A 142 -8.15 -10.08 18.99
N ASN A 143 -7.92 -9.00 18.24
CA ASN A 143 -7.97 -9.02 16.78
C ASN A 143 -6.77 -9.78 16.17
N LEU A 144 -5.58 -9.69 16.78
CA LEU A 144 -4.39 -10.40 16.35
C LEU A 144 -4.55 -11.91 16.57
N ASN A 145 -5.07 -12.33 17.72
CA ASN A 145 -5.35 -13.74 17.99
C ASN A 145 -6.40 -14.29 17.02
N ARG A 146 -7.47 -13.52 16.75
CA ARG A 146 -8.46 -13.88 15.73
C ARG A 146 -7.84 -13.95 14.34
N PHE A 147 -7.00 -12.99 13.96
CA PHE A 147 -6.29 -12.99 12.68
C PHE A 147 -5.40 -14.23 12.56
N ARG A 148 -4.59 -14.53 13.59
CA ARG A 148 -3.76 -15.74 13.69
C ARG A 148 -4.57 -17.01 13.53
N GLN A 149 -5.72 -17.12 14.19
CA GLN A 149 -6.63 -18.26 14.00
C GLN A 149 -7.10 -18.37 12.55
N ILE A 150 -7.50 -17.25 11.92
CA ILE A 150 -7.95 -17.25 10.52
C ILE A 150 -6.82 -17.65 9.56
N ILE A 151 -5.60 -17.14 9.72
CA ILE A 151 -4.48 -17.48 8.82
C ILE A 151 -3.90 -18.89 9.06
N ARG A 152 -4.22 -19.53 10.21
CA ARG A 152 -3.96 -20.96 10.43
C ARG A 152 -4.89 -21.84 9.62
N GLU A 153 -6.11 -21.37 9.36
CA GLU A 153 -7.07 -22.14 8.57
C GLU A 153 -6.64 -22.15 7.10
N GLY A 154 -6.23 -23.32 6.63
CA GLY A 154 -5.96 -23.55 5.21
C GLY A 154 -7.21 -23.99 4.48
N PRO A 155 -7.15 -24.20 3.16
CA PRO A 155 -8.22 -24.83 2.40
C PRO A 155 -8.28 -26.35 2.66
N ASP A 156 -8.35 -26.74 3.93
CA ASP A 156 -8.22 -28.13 4.39
C ASP A 156 -9.50 -28.96 4.15
N TYR A 157 -10.61 -28.32 3.78
CA TYR A 157 -11.91 -28.95 3.61
C TYR A 157 -12.11 -29.40 2.16
N ILE A 158 -12.03 -30.70 1.90
CA ILE A 158 -12.10 -31.23 0.53
C ILE A 158 -13.54 -31.61 0.16
N CYS A 159 -14.06 -30.99 -0.89
CA CYS A 159 -15.38 -31.33 -1.43
C CYS A 159 -15.42 -32.78 -1.95
N ILE A 160 -16.36 -33.59 -1.48
CA ILE A 160 -16.50 -34.98 -1.94
C ILE A 160 -16.89 -35.12 -3.42
N SER A 161 -17.62 -34.17 -3.98
CA SER A 161 -18.13 -34.26 -5.36
C SER A 161 -17.11 -33.73 -6.37
N CYS A 162 -16.52 -32.57 -6.12
CA CYS A 162 -15.62 -31.90 -7.08
C CYS A 162 -14.16 -31.84 -6.64
N ARG A 163 -13.82 -32.37 -5.45
CA ARG A 163 -12.46 -32.42 -4.90
C ARG A 163 -11.76 -31.06 -4.71
N LEU A 164 -12.50 -29.95 -4.80
CA LEU A 164 -11.96 -28.64 -4.45
C LEU A 164 -11.54 -28.59 -2.98
N ALA A 165 -10.37 -27.99 -2.74
CA ALA A 165 -9.86 -27.62 -1.43
C ALA A 165 -10.48 -26.26 -1.01
N LEU A 166 -11.28 -26.26 0.05
CA LEU A 166 -12.11 -25.14 0.51
C LEU A 166 -11.64 -24.64 1.86
N PHE A 167 -11.75 -23.33 2.08
CA PHE A 167 -11.63 -22.73 3.43
C PHE A 167 -12.92 -22.91 4.20
N ARG A 168 -12.85 -22.81 5.54
CA ARG A 168 -13.96 -23.01 6.49
C ARG A 168 -15.25 -22.21 6.23
N ASN A 169 -15.15 -21.13 5.48
CA ASN A 169 -16.28 -20.28 5.10
C ASN A 169 -16.87 -20.64 3.73
N GLN A 170 -16.35 -21.67 3.05
CA GLN A 170 -16.71 -22.06 1.68
C GLN A 170 -17.36 -23.45 1.61
N GLU A 171 -17.32 -24.24 2.69
CA GLU A 171 -17.92 -25.55 2.81
C GLU A 171 -19.30 -25.55 3.46
N HIS A 172 -20.04 -26.61 3.19
CA HIS A 172 -21.17 -27.05 3.99
C HIS A 172 -20.87 -28.44 4.54
N ILE A 173 -21.25 -28.69 5.80
CA ILE A 173 -21.26 -30.03 6.37
C ILE A 173 -22.46 -30.77 5.79
N GLN A 174 -22.22 -31.95 5.23
CA GLN A 174 -23.30 -32.88 4.93
C GLN A 174 -22.93 -34.23 5.55
N SER A 175 -23.68 -34.64 6.57
CA SER A 175 -23.54 -35.96 7.19
C SER A 175 -24.05 -37.02 6.22
N TYR A 176 -23.19 -37.93 5.82
CA TYR A 176 -23.58 -39.15 5.10
C TYR A 176 -23.48 -40.32 6.07
N PHE A 177 -24.50 -41.19 6.08
CA PHE A 177 -24.41 -42.49 6.74
C PHE A 177 -23.60 -43.41 5.81
N ASN A 178 -22.46 -43.92 6.28
CA ASN A 178 -21.82 -45.05 5.60
C ASN A 178 -22.62 -46.33 5.87
N TYR A 179 -22.52 -47.29 4.95
CA TYR A 179 -23.11 -48.64 5.05
C TYR A 179 -22.66 -49.41 6.33
N SER A 180 -21.63 -48.91 7.02
CA SER A 180 -21.05 -49.45 8.26
C SER A 180 -21.52 -48.79 9.55
N SER A 181 -22.59 -47.98 9.54
CA SER A 181 -23.15 -47.30 10.73
C SER A 181 -22.23 -46.31 11.44
N THR A 182 -21.10 -45.93 10.83
CA THR A 182 -20.20 -44.87 11.33
C THR A 182 -20.48 -43.55 10.63
N ILE A 183 -20.71 -42.47 11.40
CA ILE A 183 -20.95 -41.12 10.86
C ILE A 183 -19.59 -40.51 10.48
N GLU A 184 -19.23 -40.61 9.21
CA GLU A 184 -18.04 -39.94 8.67
C GLU A 184 -18.42 -38.52 8.22
N LYS A 185 -17.84 -37.49 8.85
CA LYS A 185 -18.07 -36.09 8.45
C LYS A 185 -17.39 -35.82 7.11
N LYS A 186 -18.19 -35.66 6.06
CA LYS A 186 -17.73 -35.33 4.70
C LYS A 186 -18.15 -33.90 4.33
N TRP A 187 -17.30 -33.24 3.55
CA TRP A 187 -17.45 -31.83 3.20
C TRP A 187 -17.93 -31.69 1.77
N ILE A 188 -18.80 -30.71 1.51
CA ILE A 188 -19.29 -30.41 0.16
C ILE A 188 -19.32 -28.90 -0.08
N CYS A 189 -18.90 -28.44 -1.27
CA CYS A 189 -19.01 -27.03 -1.61
C CYS A 189 -20.47 -26.64 -1.91
N LYS A 190 -20.81 -25.37 -1.66
CA LYS A 190 -22.15 -24.81 -1.90
C LYS A 190 -22.72 -25.17 -3.28
N LEU A 191 -21.94 -24.94 -4.33
CA LEU A 191 -22.36 -25.21 -5.71
C LEU A 191 -22.72 -26.68 -5.94
N CYS A 192 -21.93 -27.62 -5.41
CA CYS A 192 -22.21 -29.04 -5.57
C CYS A 192 -23.43 -29.45 -4.74
N SER A 193 -23.53 -28.99 -3.50
CA SER A 193 -24.72 -29.21 -2.65
C SER A 193 -25.99 -28.72 -3.34
N ASP A 194 -25.98 -27.48 -3.86
CA ASP A 194 -27.16 -26.87 -4.48
C ASP A 194 -27.61 -27.61 -5.74
N LYS A 195 -26.66 -28.14 -6.53
CA LYS A 195 -26.94 -28.94 -7.72
C LYS A 195 -27.48 -30.33 -7.37
N ILE A 196 -26.85 -31.00 -6.40
CA ILE A 196 -27.28 -32.34 -5.95
C ILE A 196 -28.67 -32.29 -5.31
N LYS A 197 -28.98 -31.26 -4.50
CA LYS A 197 -30.33 -31.04 -3.95
C LYS A 197 -31.40 -30.90 -5.04
N LYS A 198 -31.02 -30.35 -6.19
CA LYS A 198 -31.87 -30.24 -7.39
C LYS A 198 -31.84 -31.49 -8.27
N ARG A 199 -31.25 -32.60 -7.82
CA ARG A 199 -31.04 -33.84 -8.59
C ARG A 199 -30.29 -33.63 -9.92
N GLN A 200 -29.40 -32.64 -9.96
CA GLN A 200 -28.54 -32.35 -11.11
C GLN A 200 -27.08 -32.67 -10.78
N MET A 201 -26.35 -33.29 -11.70
CA MET A 201 -24.91 -33.47 -11.52
C MET A 201 -24.18 -32.10 -11.56
N PRO A 202 -23.29 -31.81 -10.61
CA PRO A 202 -22.46 -30.61 -10.70
C PRO A 202 -21.48 -30.69 -11.89
N SER A 203 -21.33 -29.63 -12.67
CA SER A 203 -20.43 -29.62 -13.84
C SER A 203 -18.96 -29.87 -13.47
N ARG A 204 -18.57 -29.50 -12.25
CA ARG A 204 -17.22 -29.71 -11.68
C ARG A 204 -17.05 -31.08 -10.99
N ALA A 205 -18.06 -31.94 -11.00
CA ALA A 205 -17.97 -33.22 -10.31
C ALA A 205 -16.89 -34.11 -10.95
N ILE A 206 -16.18 -34.89 -10.12
CA ILE A 206 -15.16 -35.83 -10.62
C ILE A 206 -15.73 -36.85 -11.60
N VAL A 207 -16.99 -37.25 -11.36
CA VAL A 207 -17.75 -38.17 -12.21
C VAL A 207 -18.09 -37.57 -13.58
N ASN A 208 -18.08 -36.25 -13.72
CA ASN A 208 -18.24 -35.55 -15.00
C ASN A 208 -16.90 -35.46 -15.76
N LYS A 209 -16.14 -36.56 -15.80
CA LYS A 209 -14.82 -36.67 -16.47
C LYS A 209 -13.82 -35.58 -16.05
N LEU A 210 -13.70 -35.39 -14.73
CA LEU A 210 -12.70 -34.50 -14.12
C LEU A 210 -11.79 -35.22 -13.12
N LYS A 211 -12.09 -36.50 -12.85
CA LYS A 211 -11.21 -37.39 -12.09
C LYS A 211 -9.81 -37.39 -12.72
N VAL A 212 -8.80 -37.36 -11.87
CA VAL A 212 -7.40 -37.41 -12.26
C VAL A 212 -6.81 -38.74 -11.83
N CYS A 213 -6.04 -39.38 -12.71
CA CYS A 213 -5.26 -40.56 -12.34
C CYS A 213 -4.08 -40.18 -11.44
N GLU A 214 -3.56 -41.13 -10.68
CA GLU A 214 -2.33 -40.92 -9.93
C GLU A 214 -1.15 -40.75 -10.89
N VAL A 215 -0.24 -39.79 -10.62
CA VAL A 215 0.98 -39.64 -11.44
C VAL A 215 1.98 -40.75 -11.08
N PRO A 216 2.42 -41.56 -12.05
CA PRO A 216 3.48 -42.55 -11.87
C PRO A 216 4.79 -41.93 -11.34
N SER A 217 5.57 -42.71 -10.59
CA SER A 217 6.87 -42.30 -10.04
C SER A 217 7.83 -41.79 -11.13
N GLU A 218 7.77 -42.42 -12.30
CA GLU A 218 8.63 -42.15 -13.45
C GLU A 218 8.39 -40.74 -14.01
N LEU A 219 7.15 -40.26 -13.97
CA LEU A 219 6.79 -38.90 -14.39
C LEU A 219 7.03 -37.86 -13.29
N LYS A 220 6.92 -38.24 -12.01
CA LYS A 220 7.17 -37.37 -10.86
C LYS A 220 8.64 -36.93 -10.77
N LYS A 221 9.58 -37.82 -11.11
CA LYS A 221 11.04 -37.56 -11.00
C LYS A 221 11.60 -36.63 -12.10
N LEU A 222 10.85 -36.39 -13.18
CA LEU A 222 11.35 -35.64 -14.34
C LEU A 222 11.60 -34.16 -14.04
N ASN A 223 12.71 -33.63 -14.56
CA ASN A 223 12.97 -32.19 -14.62
C ASN A 223 12.14 -31.52 -15.74
N ASN A 224 12.31 -30.21 -15.95
CA ASN A 224 11.48 -29.48 -16.92
C ASN A 224 11.80 -29.87 -18.37
N LEU A 225 13.09 -29.98 -18.70
CA LEU A 225 13.52 -30.34 -20.04
C LEU A 225 13.15 -31.79 -20.38
N GLU A 226 13.27 -32.72 -19.43
CA GLU A 226 12.81 -34.11 -19.57
C GLU A 226 11.29 -34.19 -19.80
N LYS A 227 10.50 -33.35 -19.12
CA LYS A 227 9.05 -33.23 -19.39
C LYS A 227 8.76 -32.72 -20.80
N HIS A 228 9.58 -31.79 -21.32
CA HIS A 228 9.46 -31.32 -22.70
C HIS A 228 9.79 -32.43 -23.70
N LEU A 229 10.83 -33.24 -23.46
CA LEU A 229 11.25 -34.32 -24.35
C LEU A 229 10.20 -35.43 -24.52
N ILE A 230 9.34 -35.65 -23.53
CA ILE A 230 8.26 -36.64 -23.61
C ILE A 230 6.94 -36.06 -24.14
N ALA A 231 6.82 -34.75 -24.34
CA ALA A 231 5.56 -34.10 -24.70
C ALA A 231 5.34 -34.15 -26.23
N LEU A 232 4.19 -34.65 -26.67
CA LEU A 232 3.82 -34.66 -28.10
C LEU A 232 3.51 -33.25 -28.64
N ARG A 233 3.25 -32.29 -27.74
CA ARG A 233 3.07 -30.87 -28.05
C ARG A 233 3.95 -30.04 -27.13
N LEU A 234 4.78 -29.15 -27.67
CA LEU A 234 5.62 -28.26 -26.89
C LEU A 234 4.97 -26.88 -26.75
N PRO A 235 4.54 -26.47 -25.54
CA PRO A 235 4.02 -25.14 -25.29
C PRO A 235 5.18 -24.14 -25.11
N PHE A 236 5.68 -23.58 -26.22
CA PHE A 236 6.68 -22.52 -26.21
C PHE A 236 6.07 -21.23 -25.67
N MET A 237 6.48 -20.85 -24.47
CA MET A 237 6.19 -19.55 -23.85
C MET A 237 7.48 -18.96 -23.24
N LYS A 238 7.62 -17.64 -23.26
CA LYS A 238 8.74 -16.96 -22.60
C LYS A 238 8.35 -16.67 -21.15
N ILE A 239 8.81 -17.52 -20.25
CA ILE A 239 8.72 -17.28 -18.80
C ILE A 239 9.90 -16.38 -18.41
N VAL A 240 9.59 -15.21 -17.86
CA VAL A 240 10.58 -14.24 -17.37
C VAL A 240 10.59 -14.23 -15.85
N ASN A 241 11.76 -14.03 -15.27
CA ASN A 241 11.87 -13.76 -13.84
C ASN A 241 11.70 -12.26 -13.60
N LEU A 242 10.73 -11.90 -12.79
CA LEU A 242 10.47 -10.57 -12.29
C LEU A 242 11.38 -10.36 -11.06
N THR A 243 12.63 -9.97 -11.29
CA THR A 243 13.63 -9.77 -10.22
C THR A 243 13.53 -8.38 -9.60
N SER A 244 13.88 -8.30 -8.31
CA SER A 244 14.48 -7.12 -7.69
C SER A 244 15.92 -7.48 -7.37
N GLY A 245 16.88 -6.60 -7.64
CA GLY A 245 18.34 -6.85 -7.61
C GLY A 245 18.96 -7.33 -6.28
N LYS A 246 18.17 -7.74 -5.29
CA LYS A 246 18.63 -8.37 -4.04
C LYS A 246 18.21 -9.84 -3.88
N VAL A 247 17.34 -10.37 -4.74
CA VAL A 247 16.84 -11.75 -4.67
C VAL A 247 17.47 -12.55 -5.81
N SER A 248 18.11 -13.69 -5.48
CA SER A 248 18.67 -14.59 -6.49
C SER A 248 17.65 -14.86 -7.59
N SER A 249 18.08 -14.90 -8.86
CA SER A 249 17.24 -15.24 -10.01
C SER A 249 16.45 -16.54 -9.80
N ARG A 250 17.01 -17.49 -9.02
CA ARG A 250 16.34 -18.73 -8.60
C ARG A 250 15.07 -18.50 -7.77
N PHE A 251 14.99 -17.41 -7.02
CA PHE A 251 13.91 -17.07 -6.11
C PHE A 251 13.01 -15.91 -6.59
N ALA A 252 13.27 -15.34 -7.77
CA ALA A 252 12.44 -14.30 -8.39
C ALA A 252 11.11 -14.81 -8.96
N GLN A 253 10.04 -14.03 -8.81
CA GLN A 253 8.72 -14.40 -9.31
C GLN A 253 8.73 -14.63 -10.82
N LYS A 254 7.84 -15.51 -11.30
CA LYS A 254 7.71 -15.77 -12.73
C LYS A 254 6.61 -14.89 -13.31
N GLY A 255 6.84 -14.37 -14.50
CA GLY A 255 5.83 -13.80 -15.38
C GLY A 255 5.99 -14.37 -16.78
N THR A 256 5.10 -14.01 -17.69
CA THR A 256 5.20 -14.38 -19.11
C THR A 256 5.26 -13.16 -20.01
N LYS A 257 5.94 -13.29 -21.15
CA LYS A 257 6.04 -12.25 -22.16
C LYS A 257 5.78 -12.83 -23.55
N GLY A 258 4.89 -12.19 -24.31
CA GLY A 258 4.60 -12.56 -25.69
C GLY A 258 3.65 -13.76 -25.83
N PRO A 259 3.46 -14.25 -27.07
CA PRO A 259 2.52 -15.32 -27.38
C PRO A 259 2.98 -16.69 -26.87
N LEU A 260 2.00 -17.57 -26.67
CA LEU A 260 2.19 -19.01 -26.49
C LEU A 260 2.01 -19.71 -27.84
N HIS A 261 3.00 -20.51 -28.23
CA HIS A 261 2.92 -21.37 -29.42
C HIS A 261 2.95 -22.84 -28.99
N CYS A 262 2.00 -23.65 -29.47
CA CYS A 262 1.97 -25.09 -29.23
C CYS A 262 2.42 -25.82 -30.49
N VAL A 263 3.65 -26.34 -30.48
CA VAL A 263 4.29 -26.95 -31.66
C VAL A 263 4.28 -28.47 -31.53
N PRO A 264 3.94 -29.25 -32.57
CA PRO A 264 4.10 -30.71 -32.54
C PRO A 264 5.57 -31.09 -32.34
N SER A 265 5.80 -32.11 -31.52
CA SER A 265 7.13 -32.66 -31.26
C SER A 265 7.18 -34.11 -31.72
N ASP A 266 8.28 -34.48 -32.38
CA ASP A 266 8.54 -35.87 -32.75
C ASP A 266 9.23 -36.60 -31.59
N VAL A 267 8.39 -37.25 -30.78
CA VAL A 267 8.86 -38.06 -29.65
C VAL A 267 9.55 -39.34 -30.15
N GLN A 268 9.24 -39.83 -31.37
CA GLN A 268 9.91 -41.01 -31.92
C GLN A 268 11.38 -40.70 -32.23
N ASP A 269 11.66 -39.52 -32.81
CA ASP A 269 13.03 -39.03 -33.01
C ASP A 269 13.78 -38.89 -31.67
N THR A 270 13.09 -38.38 -30.64
CA THR A 270 13.67 -38.27 -29.30
C THR A 270 14.12 -39.63 -28.74
N VAL A 271 13.33 -40.70 -28.96
CA VAL A 271 13.66 -42.07 -28.54
C VAL A 271 14.84 -42.65 -29.34
N THR A 272 14.97 -42.31 -30.62
CA THR A 272 16.03 -42.84 -31.49
C THR A 272 17.35 -42.11 -31.34
N THR A 273 17.31 -40.81 -31.06
CA THR A 273 18.46 -39.90 -31.15
C THR A 273 19.09 -39.62 -29.79
N LEU A 274 18.35 -39.74 -28.68
CA LEU A 274 18.93 -39.60 -27.35
C LEU A 274 19.96 -40.73 -27.09
N PRO A 275 21.20 -40.39 -26.71
CA PRO A 275 22.24 -41.39 -26.49
C PRO A 275 21.84 -42.33 -25.35
N ARG A 276 22.03 -43.63 -25.57
CA ARG A 276 21.82 -44.64 -24.51
C ARG A 276 22.94 -44.51 -23.50
N ALA A 277 22.56 -44.32 -22.25
CA ALA A 277 23.49 -44.25 -21.15
C ALA A 277 23.99 -45.65 -20.78
N VAL A 278 25.32 -45.84 -20.76
CA VAL A 278 25.96 -47.09 -20.30
C VAL A 278 25.72 -47.32 -18.81
N ASP A 279 25.60 -46.24 -18.03
CA ASP A 279 25.25 -46.26 -16.61
C ASP A 279 23.97 -45.44 -16.35
N LYS A 280 23.13 -45.90 -15.41
CA LYS A 280 21.94 -45.17 -14.94
C LYS A 280 22.25 -43.80 -14.35
N SER A 281 23.51 -43.56 -13.96
CA SER A 281 23.98 -42.27 -13.43
C SER A 281 24.35 -41.23 -14.51
N MET A 282 24.47 -41.63 -15.79
CA MET A 282 24.93 -40.72 -16.84
C MET A 282 23.94 -39.60 -17.10
N MET A 283 24.43 -38.36 -17.02
CA MET A 283 23.67 -37.15 -17.32
C MET A 283 24.17 -36.52 -18.61
N VAL A 284 23.25 -36.15 -19.49
CA VAL A 284 23.55 -35.51 -20.77
C VAL A 284 23.15 -34.04 -20.70
N ARG A 285 24.06 -33.14 -21.08
CA ARG A 285 23.73 -31.72 -21.22
C ARG A 285 22.97 -31.52 -22.52
N LEU A 286 21.72 -31.07 -22.45
CA LEU A 286 20.88 -30.86 -23.62
C LEU A 286 20.45 -29.40 -23.71
N GLN A 287 20.57 -28.84 -24.91
CA GLN A 287 20.13 -27.48 -25.25
C GLN A 287 18.91 -27.56 -26.16
N LEU A 288 17.78 -27.07 -25.68
CA LEU A 288 16.58 -26.95 -26.49
C LEU A 288 16.56 -25.57 -27.16
N LYS A 289 16.57 -25.57 -28.48
CA LYS A 289 16.50 -24.36 -29.31
C LYS A 289 15.19 -24.31 -30.07
N ARG A 290 14.67 -23.10 -30.29
CA ARG A 290 13.48 -22.90 -31.15
C ARG A 290 13.77 -23.24 -32.61
N ARG A 291 14.98 -22.93 -33.08
CA ARG A 291 15.53 -23.30 -34.38
C ARG A 291 17.03 -23.55 -34.21
N LEU A 292 17.57 -24.55 -34.88
CA LEU A 292 19.00 -24.89 -34.78
C LEU A 292 19.92 -23.73 -35.18
N LYS A 293 19.52 -22.94 -36.19
CA LYS A 293 20.23 -21.75 -36.64
C LYS A 293 20.30 -20.61 -35.62
N TYR A 294 19.49 -20.64 -34.57
CA TYR A 294 19.50 -19.58 -33.56
C TYR A 294 20.65 -19.77 -32.57
N LYS A 295 21.38 -18.69 -32.30
CA LYS A 295 22.40 -18.65 -31.24
C LYS A 295 21.74 -18.76 -29.86
N ALA A 296 20.56 -18.17 -29.68
CA ALA A 296 19.83 -18.20 -28.42
C ALA A 296 19.27 -19.61 -28.10
N VAL A 297 19.58 -20.08 -26.90
CA VAL A 297 19.04 -21.32 -26.31
C VAL A 297 17.75 -21.01 -25.55
N TRP A 298 16.70 -21.82 -25.74
CA TRP A 298 15.43 -21.64 -25.02
C TRP A 298 15.51 -22.22 -23.60
N GLU A 299 15.98 -23.45 -23.47
CA GLU A 299 16.21 -24.11 -22.19
C GLU A 299 17.46 -24.98 -22.27
N GLU A 300 18.24 -24.99 -21.20
CA GLU A 300 19.44 -25.81 -21.08
C GLU A 300 19.45 -26.48 -19.70
N GLN A 301 19.46 -27.81 -19.67
CA GLN A 301 19.52 -28.61 -18.45
C GLN A 301 20.31 -29.90 -18.67
N LEU A 302 20.82 -30.46 -17.57
CA LEU A 302 21.29 -31.84 -17.54
C LEU A 302 20.07 -32.77 -17.46
N ILE A 303 19.99 -33.73 -18.38
CA ILE A 303 18.91 -34.72 -18.46
C ILE A 303 19.46 -36.12 -18.27
N ASN A 304 18.64 -37.03 -17.74
CA ASN A 304 18.94 -38.45 -17.69
C ASN A 304 18.17 -39.18 -18.81
N PRO A 305 18.84 -39.71 -19.84
CA PRO A 305 18.17 -40.41 -20.94
C PRO A 305 17.28 -41.59 -20.48
N ASN A 306 17.68 -42.29 -19.41
CA ASN A 306 16.90 -43.41 -18.86
C ASN A 306 15.58 -42.92 -18.25
N ASN A 307 15.59 -41.77 -17.54
CA ASN A 307 14.36 -41.21 -16.99
C ASN A 307 13.35 -40.86 -18.08
N VAL A 308 13.81 -40.27 -19.20
CA VAL A 308 12.96 -39.93 -20.36
C VAL A 308 12.37 -41.21 -20.97
N ARG A 309 13.20 -42.24 -21.12
CA ARG A 309 12.79 -43.53 -21.69
C ARG A 309 11.80 -44.29 -20.81
N ASP A 310 12.07 -44.39 -19.50
CA ASP A 310 11.16 -44.99 -18.51
C ASP A 310 9.80 -44.29 -18.54
N ALA A 311 9.80 -42.95 -18.57
CA ALA A 311 8.60 -42.15 -18.64
C ALA A 311 7.79 -42.43 -19.92
N LEU A 312 8.45 -42.52 -21.08
CA LEU A 312 7.79 -42.87 -22.33
C LEU A 312 7.22 -44.29 -22.33
N PHE A 313 7.93 -45.25 -21.72
CA PHE A 313 7.45 -46.63 -21.58
C PHE A 313 6.21 -46.73 -20.68
N ILE A 314 6.10 -45.90 -19.66
CA ILE A 314 4.87 -45.81 -18.86
C ILE A 314 3.74 -45.15 -19.66
N LEU A 315 4.05 -44.09 -20.41
CA LEU A 315 3.06 -43.39 -21.23
C LEU A 315 2.51 -44.27 -22.37
N THR A 316 3.30 -45.14 -22.99
CA THR A 316 2.80 -46.08 -24.03
C THR A 316 1.75 -47.05 -23.46
N LYS A 317 1.84 -47.39 -22.17
CA LYS A 317 0.87 -48.25 -21.46
C LYS A 317 -0.39 -47.51 -21.03
N MET A 318 -0.26 -46.25 -20.59
CA MET A 318 -1.35 -45.49 -19.97
C MET A 318 -2.05 -44.51 -20.92
N HIS A 319 -1.31 -43.84 -21.79
CA HIS A 319 -1.81 -42.73 -22.59
C HIS A 319 -2.18 -43.20 -24.02
N PRO A 320 -3.44 -43.00 -24.49
CA PRO A 320 -3.88 -43.46 -25.81
C PRO A 320 -3.01 -42.95 -26.97
N ALA A 321 -2.60 -41.67 -26.93
CA ALA A 321 -1.77 -41.06 -27.97
C ALA A 321 -0.33 -41.59 -28.07
N TYR A 322 0.17 -42.33 -27.08
CA TYR A 322 1.55 -42.82 -27.05
C TYR A 322 1.69 -44.27 -27.53
N LYS A 323 0.58 -44.97 -27.83
CA LYS A 323 0.57 -46.40 -28.21
C LYS A 323 1.45 -46.75 -29.42
N ASN A 324 1.62 -45.80 -30.34
CA ASN A 324 2.36 -46.02 -31.59
C ASN A 324 3.87 -45.76 -31.46
N ILE A 325 4.34 -45.29 -30.30
CA ILE A 325 5.75 -44.99 -30.07
C ILE A 325 6.50 -46.30 -29.81
N LYS A 326 7.49 -46.59 -30.65
CA LYS A 326 8.31 -47.80 -30.54
C LYS A 326 9.54 -47.50 -29.72
N ILE A 327 9.65 -48.15 -28.56
CA ILE A 327 10.80 -48.04 -27.66
C ILE A 327 11.65 -49.30 -27.84
N ASN A 328 12.76 -49.19 -28.59
CA ASN A 328 13.66 -50.32 -28.89
C ASN A 328 14.11 -51.00 -27.60
N GLU A 329 13.93 -52.31 -27.42
CA GLU A 329 14.37 -53.05 -26.23
C GLU A 329 15.88 -52.90 -25.97
N ILE A 330 16.26 -53.04 -24.69
CA ILE A 330 17.67 -52.96 -24.26
C ILE A 330 18.40 -54.14 -24.91
N ASN A 331 19.21 -53.86 -25.92
CA ASN A 331 20.17 -54.82 -26.44
C ASN A 331 21.53 -54.42 -25.86
N ASP A 332 22.08 -55.26 -24.98
CA ASP A 332 23.35 -55.03 -24.27
C ASP A 332 24.56 -54.90 -25.23
N ASN A 333 24.35 -55.13 -26.53
CA ASN A 333 25.36 -55.07 -27.59
C ASN A 333 25.48 -53.70 -28.31
N TYR A 334 24.94 -52.60 -27.77
CA TYR A 334 25.04 -51.30 -28.46
C TYR A 334 26.49 -50.76 -28.58
N LEU A 335 27.42 -51.26 -27.77
CA LEU A 335 28.82 -50.83 -27.81
C LEU A 335 29.60 -51.30 -29.06
N THR A 336 29.09 -52.27 -29.82
CA THR A 336 29.87 -52.85 -30.94
C THR A 336 29.57 -52.25 -32.32
N SER A 337 28.51 -51.44 -32.49
CA SER A 337 28.13 -50.95 -33.83
C SER A 337 28.71 -49.59 -34.22
N ASP A 338 29.11 -48.75 -33.26
CA ASP A 338 29.54 -47.37 -33.55
C ASP A 338 31.07 -47.24 -33.74
N HIS A 339 31.85 -48.28 -33.40
CA HIS A 339 33.29 -48.30 -33.64
C HIS A 339 33.69 -48.58 -35.10
N GLU A 340 32.83 -49.20 -35.91
CA GLU A 340 33.15 -49.53 -37.31
C GLU A 340 32.85 -48.39 -38.28
N LYS A 341 31.98 -47.44 -37.94
CA LYS A 341 31.61 -46.33 -38.85
C LYS A 341 32.46 -45.06 -38.71
N ALA A 342 33.29 -44.96 -37.67
CA ALA A 342 34.09 -43.78 -37.39
C ALA A 342 35.47 -43.77 -38.09
N PHE A 343 35.90 -44.89 -38.69
CA PHE A 343 37.26 -45.04 -39.21
C PHE A 343 37.42 -44.90 -40.74
N GLU A 344 36.35 -44.78 -41.51
CA GLU A 344 36.46 -44.77 -42.98
C GLU A 344 36.25 -43.42 -43.67
N ASN A 345 35.96 -42.32 -42.96
CA ASN A 345 35.78 -41.03 -43.64
C ASN A 345 36.62 -39.90 -43.05
N ASN A 346 37.73 -39.68 -43.76
CA ASN A 346 38.48 -38.43 -43.93
C ASN A 346 39.56 -38.07 -42.90
N SER A 347 40.75 -38.59 -43.22
CA SER A 347 41.99 -37.82 -43.29
C SER A 347 41.82 -36.41 -43.88
N ASP A 348 42.71 -35.51 -43.45
CA ASP A 348 42.85 -34.08 -43.78
C ASP A 348 41.94 -33.09 -43.05
N SER A 349 42.37 -32.66 -41.86
CA SER A 349 42.64 -31.21 -41.65
C SER A 349 43.60 -31.00 -40.48
N VAL A 350 44.76 -30.44 -40.84
CA VAL A 350 45.82 -29.93 -39.97
C VAL A 350 45.25 -28.94 -38.95
N VAL A 351 45.74 -29.03 -37.72
CA VAL A 351 45.54 -28.07 -36.64
C VAL A 351 46.15 -26.73 -37.06
N GLY A 352 45.29 -25.79 -37.47
CA GLY A 352 45.64 -24.40 -37.76
C GLY A 352 45.07 -23.48 -36.69
N SER A 353 45.95 -22.98 -35.82
CA SER A 353 45.76 -21.69 -35.14
C SER A 353 45.47 -20.64 -36.20
N MET A 354 44.38 -19.86 -36.07
CA MET A 354 44.29 -18.62 -36.83
C MET A 354 43.51 -17.55 -36.08
N ASP A 355 44.20 -16.43 -36.03
CA ASP A 355 43.98 -15.15 -35.39
C ASP A 355 42.64 -14.45 -35.66
N VAL A 356 42.48 -13.42 -34.82
CA VAL A 356 41.46 -12.38 -34.82
C VAL A 356 41.64 -11.48 -36.04
N ASP A 357 40.64 -11.43 -36.92
CA ASP A 357 40.52 -10.33 -37.89
C ASP A 357 39.45 -9.34 -37.42
N ILE A 358 39.95 -8.17 -37.01
CA ILE A 358 39.23 -6.92 -36.83
C ILE A 358 38.93 -6.39 -38.23
N ILE A 359 37.64 -6.19 -38.54
CA ILE A 359 37.25 -5.37 -39.70
C ILE A 359 36.56 -4.12 -39.14
N GLU A 360 37.30 -3.02 -39.17
CA GLU A 360 36.77 -1.66 -39.16
C GLU A 360 36.12 -1.41 -40.51
N GLU A 361 34.89 -0.89 -40.54
CA GLU A 361 34.44 -0.08 -41.67
C GLU A 361 33.45 0.98 -41.20
N GLU A 362 33.73 2.19 -41.66
CA GLU A 362 33.22 3.48 -41.21
C GLU A 362 31.81 3.81 -41.73
N ASN A 363 31.21 4.81 -41.09
CA ASN A 363 29.95 5.47 -41.42
C ASN A 363 29.85 5.92 -42.88
N LEU A 364 28.62 5.98 -43.42
CA LEU A 364 28.10 7.17 -44.11
C LEU A 364 26.56 7.09 -44.34
N ILE A 365 25.84 8.03 -43.70
CA ILE A 365 24.70 8.85 -44.19
C ILE A 365 23.37 8.13 -44.53
N GLU A 366 22.15 8.61 -44.25
CA GLU A 366 21.53 9.60 -43.35
C GLU A 366 20.01 9.56 -43.70
N GLU A 367 19.17 10.14 -42.84
CA GLU A 367 17.85 10.72 -43.17
C GLU A 367 16.78 9.86 -43.88
N THR A 368 15.82 9.33 -43.11
CA THR A 368 14.42 9.78 -43.23
C THR A 368 13.56 9.32 -42.05
N GLN A 369 12.59 10.16 -41.69
CA GLN A 369 11.48 9.94 -40.74
C GLN A 369 11.70 10.33 -39.27
N LEU A 370 12.26 11.52 -39.07
CA LEU A 370 11.82 12.41 -38.00
C LEU A 370 10.53 13.12 -38.41
N CYS A 371 9.36 12.48 -38.26
CA CYS A 371 8.09 13.19 -38.04
C CYS A 371 6.98 12.19 -37.66
N ASN A 372 6.69 12.03 -36.36
CA ASN A 372 5.35 11.80 -35.78
C ASN A 372 5.32 11.22 -34.34
N GLU A 373 6.40 11.32 -33.55
CA GLU A 373 6.34 10.87 -32.14
C GLU A 373 5.93 11.93 -31.11
N ASN A 374 5.80 13.20 -31.48
CA ASN A 374 5.52 14.28 -30.52
C ASN A 374 4.03 14.63 -30.32
N ARG A 375 3.06 13.85 -30.84
CA ARG A 375 1.61 14.14 -30.65
C ARG A 375 0.78 13.07 -29.95
N LEU A 376 1.35 11.96 -29.49
CA LEU A 376 0.60 10.90 -28.78
C LEU A 376 0.93 10.74 -27.29
N LYS A 377 1.75 11.62 -26.71
CA LYS A 377 2.05 11.63 -25.26
C LYS A 377 1.15 12.54 -24.41
N THR A 378 0.16 13.22 -24.98
CA THR A 378 -0.56 14.31 -24.26
C THR A 378 -2.03 14.05 -23.94
N LEU A 379 -2.61 12.86 -24.19
CA LEU A 379 -4.03 12.61 -23.91
C LEU A 379 -4.34 11.22 -23.32
N ALA A 380 -3.59 10.81 -22.30
CA ALA A 380 -4.10 9.94 -21.22
C ALA A 380 -3.00 9.77 -20.19
N LEU A 381 -2.99 10.63 -19.17
CA LEU A 381 -2.54 10.42 -17.80
C LEU A 381 -2.48 11.81 -17.16
N GLY A 382 -3.43 12.08 -16.27
CA GLY A 382 -3.43 13.31 -15.48
C GLY A 382 -2.16 13.41 -14.64
N ASP A 383 -1.58 14.58 -14.68
CA ASP A 383 -0.35 15.03 -14.04
C ASP A 383 -0.13 14.50 -12.62
N ILE A 384 0.93 13.73 -12.44
CA ILE A 384 1.78 13.81 -11.25
C ILE A 384 3.21 13.96 -11.74
N ASP A 385 3.71 15.17 -11.52
CA ASP A 385 5.04 15.71 -11.80
C ASP A 385 6.16 14.75 -11.32
N ASN A 386 6.80 14.06 -12.27
CA ASN A 386 8.03 13.31 -12.08
C ASN A 386 9.10 13.89 -13.03
N THR A 387 9.48 15.13 -12.80
CA THR A 387 10.73 15.68 -13.31
C THR A 387 11.88 15.27 -12.40
N ILE A 388 12.61 14.21 -12.74
CA ILE A 388 14.00 14.01 -12.31
C ILE A 388 14.79 13.44 -13.49
N ASN A 389 15.59 14.32 -14.10
CA ASN A 389 16.79 13.95 -14.84
C ASN A 389 17.73 13.20 -13.90
N SER A 390 18.25 12.05 -14.35
CA SER A 390 19.38 11.39 -13.71
C SER A 390 20.37 10.99 -14.78
N ASP A 391 21.24 11.93 -15.13
CA ASP A 391 22.64 11.61 -15.40
C ASP A 391 23.27 11.32 -14.03
N GLU A 392 23.67 10.06 -13.80
CA GLU A 392 24.71 9.73 -12.83
C GLU A 392 25.35 8.41 -13.27
N GLU A 393 26.65 8.49 -13.49
CA GLU A 393 27.60 7.46 -13.91
C GLU A 393 27.50 6.20 -13.03
N ILE A 394 27.59 5.06 -13.70
CA ILE A 394 27.61 3.73 -13.09
C ILE A 394 29.06 3.37 -12.83
N ASP A 395 29.44 3.33 -11.55
CA ASP A 395 30.64 2.60 -11.08
C ASP A 395 30.66 1.20 -11.69
N GLU A 396 31.77 0.92 -12.37
CA GLU A 396 32.13 -0.35 -12.96
C GLU A 396 32.46 -1.35 -11.85
N ASP A 397 31.54 -2.27 -11.60
CA ASP A 397 31.80 -3.70 -11.37
C ASP A 397 30.45 -4.38 -11.09
N ASP A 398 30.24 -5.55 -11.70
CA ASP A 398 28.97 -6.31 -11.86
C ASP A 398 27.97 -5.84 -12.93
N LYS A 399 28.41 -5.76 -14.19
CA LYS A 399 27.50 -5.74 -15.35
C LYS A 399 27.20 -7.16 -15.86
N ASP A 400 25.90 -7.48 -15.88
CA ASP A 400 25.30 -8.51 -16.74
C ASP A 400 25.72 -8.26 -18.20
N ILE A 401 26.31 -9.29 -18.84
CA ILE A 401 26.84 -9.29 -20.22
C ILE A 401 25.84 -8.76 -21.26
N ARG A 402 24.54 -8.79 -20.97
CA ARG A 402 23.46 -8.38 -21.88
C ARG A 402 23.33 -6.87 -22.07
N THR A 403 23.97 -6.07 -21.22
CA THR A 403 23.87 -4.60 -21.26
C THR A 403 25.00 -3.93 -22.03
N LYS A 404 26.05 -4.67 -22.43
CA LYS A 404 27.25 -4.11 -23.09
C LYS A 404 27.10 -3.90 -24.61
N TYR A 405 26.11 -4.52 -25.26
CA TYR A 405 26.09 -4.63 -26.72
C TYR A 405 24.91 -3.98 -27.45
N ASN A 406 24.08 -3.15 -26.81
CA ASN A 406 22.93 -2.50 -27.48
C ASN A 406 22.21 -3.44 -28.47
N ILE A 407 22.00 -4.70 -28.05
CA ILE A 407 21.33 -5.68 -28.89
C ILE A 407 19.88 -5.25 -28.93
N GLY A 408 19.49 -4.72 -30.09
CA GLY A 408 18.13 -4.38 -30.44
C GLY A 408 17.19 -5.50 -29.99
N THR A 409 16.00 -5.10 -29.58
CA THR A 409 14.92 -6.02 -29.25
C THR A 409 14.85 -7.12 -30.30
N ASP A 410 15.21 -8.34 -29.93
CA ASP A 410 14.63 -9.51 -30.58
C ASP A 410 13.16 -9.49 -30.16
N SER A 411 12.41 -8.75 -30.97
CA SER A 411 11.01 -9.00 -31.21
C SER A 411 10.87 -10.52 -31.19
N CYS A 412 10.11 -11.03 -30.22
CA CYS A 412 9.38 -12.25 -30.53
C CYS A 412 8.73 -11.90 -31.85
N ILE A 413 9.11 -12.60 -32.93
CA ILE A 413 8.49 -12.48 -34.24
C ILE A 413 7.01 -12.35 -33.91
N GLN A 414 6.49 -11.11 -33.97
CA GLN A 414 5.09 -10.93 -34.22
C GLN A 414 4.97 -11.66 -35.53
N PRO A 415 4.14 -12.70 -35.63
CA PRO A 415 3.89 -13.24 -36.95
C PRO A 415 3.52 -12.03 -37.81
N CYS A 416 4.27 -11.85 -38.90
CA CYS A 416 4.10 -10.72 -39.80
C CYS A 416 2.67 -10.70 -40.37
N ASP A 417 1.95 -11.82 -40.21
CA ASP A 417 0.53 -11.98 -40.45
C ASP A 417 -0.24 -12.39 -39.20
N PHE A 418 -1.34 -11.68 -38.94
CA PHE A 418 -2.32 -12.04 -37.91
C PHE A 418 -2.95 -13.44 -38.15
N ASN A 419 -2.81 -13.98 -39.37
CA ASN A 419 -3.27 -15.31 -39.75
C ASN A 419 -2.62 -16.46 -38.93
N ASP A 420 -1.46 -16.24 -38.30
CA ASP A 420 -0.86 -17.21 -37.39
C ASP A 420 -1.48 -17.20 -35.98
N PHE A 421 -2.14 -16.11 -35.56
CA PHE A 421 -2.95 -16.11 -34.32
C PHE A 421 -4.21 -16.99 -34.47
N LEU A 422 -4.65 -17.22 -35.71
CA LEU A 422 -5.79 -18.06 -36.07
C LEU A 422 -5.47 -19.57 -36.11
N VAL A 423 -4.21 -19.98 -35.86
CA VAL A 423 -3.80 -21.39 -35.93
C VAL A 423 -4.36 -22.22 -34.78
N PHE A 424 -4.90 -21.61 -33.72
CA PHE A 424 -5.69 -22.36 -32.72
C PHE A 424 -7.01 -22.90 -33.27
N ASP A 425 -7.57 -22.30 -34.33
CA ASP A 425 -8.89 -22.68 -34.88
C ASP A 425 -8.81 -23.59 -36.11
N LYS A 426 -7.64 -23.69 -36.77
CA LYS A 426 -7.51 -24.43 -38.05
C LYS A 426 -7.26 -25.93 -37.92
N GLN A 427 -6.99 -26.48 -36.72
CA GLN A 427 -6.94 -27.94 -36.53
C GLN A 427 -7.60 -28.35 -35.20
N PRO A 428 -8.71 -29.13 -35.25
CA PRO A 428 -9.45 -29.55 -34.07
C PRO A 428 -8.74 -30.73 -33.41
N TYR A 429 -7.54 -30.54 -32.88
CA TYR A 429 -6.98 -31.55 -32.00
C TYR A 429 -7.68 -31.43 -30.65
N LYS A 430 -8.73 -32.22 -30.48
CA LYS A 430 -9.21 -32.59 -29.13
C LYS A 430 -7.97 -32.99 -28.31
N THR A 431 -7.82 -32.43 -27.11
CA THR A 431 -6.80 -32.80 -26.10
C THR A 431 -5.37 -32.23 -26.23
N ILE A 432 -5.13 -31.08 -26.90
CA ILE A 432 -3.80 -30.41 -26.91
C ILE A 432 -3.22 -30.26 -25.49
N GLU A 433 -4.06 -29.93 -24.53
CA GLU A 433 -3.70 -29.80 -23.11
C GLU A 433 -3.04 -31.07 -22.54
N ALA A 434 -3.63 -32.24 -22.80
CA ALA A 434 -3.11 -33.52 -22.31
C ALA A 434 -1.82 -33.93 -23.03
N LEU A 435 -1.70 -33.60 -24.33
CA LEU A 435 -0.49 -33.84 -25.12
C LEU A 435 0.68 -32.92 -24.72
N ALA A 436 0.37 -31.69 -24.31
CA ALA A 436 1.35 -30.70 -23.91
C ALA A 436 1.86 -30.89 -22.47
N PHE A 437 1.02 -31.46 -21.62
CA PHE A 437 1.32 -31.71 -20.21
C PHE A 437 1.06 -33.17 -19.86
N SER A 438 1.66 -34.10 -20.61
CA SER A 438 1.49 -35.55 -20.40
C SER A 438 1.92 -36.01 -19.00
N HIS A 439 2.86 -35.31 -18.36
CA HIS A 439 3.23 -35.53 -16.96
C HIS A 439 2.14 -35.11 -15.95
N LEU A 440 1.20 -34.24 -16.33
CA LEU A 440 0.02 -33.89 -15.52
C LEU A 440 -1.19 -34.75 -15.85
N PHE A 441 -1.28 -35.22 -17.10
CA PHE A 441 -2.34 -36.07 -17.65
C PHE A 441 -1.82 -37.43 -18.17
N PRO A 442 -1.30 -38.33 -17.30
CA PRO A 442 -0.70 -39.59 -17.74
C PRO A 442 -1.60 -40.53 -18.54
N ASP A 443 -2.91 -40.49 -18.31
CA ASP A 443 -3.93 -41.28 -19.02
C ASP A 443 -4.59 -40.52 -20.18
N GLY A 444 -4.21 -39.25 -20.39
CA GLY A 444 -4.79 -38.38 -21.40
C GLY A 444 -6.23 -37.92 -21.11
N GLN A 445 -6.77 -38.24 -19.93
CA GLN A 445 -8.17 -37.96 -19.58
C GLN A 445 -8.32 -36.70 -18.73
N GLY A 446 -9.51 -36.12 -18.74
CA GLY A 446 -9.86 -34.95 -17.95
C GLY A 446 -9.48 -33.61 -18.58
N SER A 447 -9.00 -33.56 -19.82
CA SER A 447 -8.72 -32.28 -20.49
C SER A 447 -10.00 -31.45 -20.73
N TYR A 448 -9.88 -30.14 -20.95
CA TYR A 448 -11.04 -29.28 -21.16
C TYR A 448 -11.92 -29.73 -22.34
N ASP A 449 -11.31 -30.10 -23.46
CA ASP A 449 -12.01 -30.42 -24.72
C ASP A 449 -12.64 -31.83 -24.74
N GLU A 450 -12.56 -32.57 -23.63
CA GLU A 450 -13.21 -33.87 -23.51
C GLU A 450 -14.73 -33.74 -23.46
N GLU A 451 -15.43 -34.54 -24.26
CA GLU A 451 -16.90 -34.56 -24.31
C GLU A 451 -17.49 -35.05 -23.00
N ARG A 452 -18.40 -34.26 -22.42
CA ARG A 452 -19.01 -34.50 -21.10
C ARG A 452 -20.52 -34.51 -21.19
N GLU A 453 -21.16 -35.25 -20.29
CA GLU A 453 -22.62 -35.25 -20.14
C GLU A 453 -23.13 -33.86 -19.76
N ILE A 454 -22.44 -33.21 -18.81
CA ILE A 454 -22.73 -31.82 -18.45
C ILE A 454 -21.61 -30.94 -18.96
N ASP A 455 -21.99 -30.00 -19.82
CA ASP A 455 -21.08 -29.00 -20.36
C ASP A 455 -20.35 -28.26 -19.24
N GLN A 456 -19.03 -28.14 -19.42
CA GLN A 456 -18.16 -27.55 -18.43
C GLN A 456 -17.70 -26.18 -18.93
N LYS A 457 -18.13 -25.13 -18.23
CA LYS A 457 -17.66 -23.77 -18.50
C LYS A 457 -16.15 -23.68 -18.22
N TRP A 458 -15.41 -23.07 -19.15
CA TRP A 458 -13.96 -22.88 -19.04
C TRP A 458 -13.49 -22.33 -17.68
N LYS A 459 -14.13 -21.30 -17.13
CA LYS A 459 -13.77 -20.76 -15.80
C LYS A 459 -13.97 -21.77 -14.67
N GLU A 460 -14.99 -22.60 -14.76
CA GLU A 460 -15.25 -23.66 -13.78
C GLU A 460 -14.29 -24.84 -13.94
N TYR A 461 -13.84 -25.13 -15.17
CA TYR A 461 -12.75 -26.05 -15.45
C TYR A 461 -11.42 -25.59 -14.83
N CYS A 462 -11.00 -24.34 -15.10
CA CYS A 462 -9.77 -23.78 -14.54
C CYS A 462 -9.80 -23.78 -13.01
N LYS A 463 -10.94 -23.45 -12.39
CA LYS A 463 -11.12 -23.57 -10.93
C LYS A 463 -11.00 -25.01 -10.46
N ALA A 464 -11.59 -25.97 -11.17
CA ALA A 464 -11.49 -27.38 -10.81
C ALA A 464 -10.05 -27.88 -10.85
N ARG A 465 -9.25 -27.44 -11.81
CA ARG A 465 -7.82 -27.81 -11.92
C ARG A 465 -6.95 -27.10 -10.88
N LEU A 466 -7.09 -25.79 -10.75
CA LEU A 466 -6.21 -24.96 -9.91
C LEU A 466 -6.56 -25.01 -8.41
N LEU A 467 -7.81 -25.27 -8.05
CA LEU A 467 -8.28 -25.31 -6.65
C LEU A 467 -8.53 -26.73 -6.14
N SER A 468 -8.13 -27.75 -6.90
CA SER A 468 -8.23 -29.15 -6.50
C SER A 468 -7.40 -29.44 -5.24
N SER A 469 -7.79 -30.46 -4.48
CA SER A 469 -6.93 -31.08 -3.46
C SER A 469 -5.64 -31.62 -4.06
N ASP A 470 -5.68 -32.04 -5.33
CA ASP A 470 -4.48 -32.42 -6.08
C ASP A 470 -3.77 -31.16 -6.58
N SER A 471 -2.60 -30.89 -6.00
CA SER A 471 -1.83 -29.67 -6.27
C SER A 471 -0.99 -29.72 -7.54
N ARG A 472 -0.95 -30.84 -8.30
CA ARG A 472 -0.04 -30.98 -9.47
C ARG A 472 -0.20 -29.86 -10.50
N PHE A 473 -1.42 -29.40 -10.72
CA PHE A 473 -1.75 -28.33 -11.66
C PHE A 473 -1.38 -26.97 -11.09
N ALA A 474 -1.73 -26.72 -9.82
CA ALA A 474 -1.43 -25.48 -9.11
C ALA A 474 0.07 -25.27 -8.85
N ALA A 475 0.85 -26.35 -8.80
CA ALA A 475 2.30 -26.30 -8.63
C ALA A 475 3.06 -26.06 -9.95
N ASN A 476 2.44 -26.35 -11.10
CA ASN A 476 3.08 -26.22 -12.39
C ASN A 476 2.91 -24.80 -12.97
N SER A 477 3.95 -23.97 -12.89
CA SER A 477 3.90 -22.58 -13.39
C SER A 477 3.60 -22.50 -14.90
N SER A 478 4.18 -23.38 -15.71
CA SER A 478 3.95 -23.39 -17.16
C SER A 478 2.48 -23.69 -17.49
N TYR A 479 1.86 -24.61 -16.75
CA TYR A 479 0.44 -24.92 -16.88
C TYR A 479 -0.45 -23.76 -16.45
N ILE A 480 -0.12 -23.05 -15.36
CA ILE A 480 -0.86 -21.85 -14.94
C ILE A 480 -0.81 -20.78 -16.04
N PHE A 481 0.36 -20.51 -16.59
CA PHE A 481 0.50 -19.51 -17.67
C PHE A 481 -0.14 -19.94 -18.98
N TYR A 482 -0.15 -21.25 -19.27
CA TYR A 482 -0.91 -21.83 -20.36
C TYR A 482 -2.42 -21.53 -20.21
N LEU A 483 -3.00 -21.84 -19.05
CA LEU A 483 -4.41 -21.53 -18.77
C LEU A 483 -4.71 -20.04 -18.80
N GLN A 484 -3.80 -19.21 -18.25
CA GLN A 484 -3.93 -17.75 -18.28
C GLN A 484 -3.99 -17.23 -19.73
N TYR A 485 -3.05 -17.63 -20.57
CA TYR A 485 -3.00 -17.19 -21.96
C TYR A 485 -4.26 -17.59 -22.73
N LEU A 486 -4.75 -18.82 -22.54
CA LEU A 486 -5.99 -19.28 -23.17
C LEU A 486 -7.22 -18.53 -22.67
N GLU A 487 -7.29 -18.18 -21.38
CA GLU A 487 -8.36 -17.32 -20.85
C GLU A 487 -8.30 -15.92 -21.46
N ASP A 488 -7.11 -15.31 -21.52
CA ASP A 488 -6.91 -13.98 -22.09
C ASP A 488 -7.33 -13.97 -23.57
N LEU A 489 -6.92 -14.98 -24.35
CA LEU A 489 -7.38 -15.14 -25.74
C LEU A 489 -8.90 -15.30 -25.83
N LYS A 490 -9.51 -16.16 -25.02
CA LYS A 490 -10.98 -16.35 -25.02
C LYS A 490 -11.72 -15.04 -24.72
N GLN A 491 -11.22 -14.24 -23.80
CA GLN A 491 -11.79 -12.92 -23.48
C GLN A 491 -11.62 -11.92 -24.63
N VAL A 492 -10.45 -11.89 -25.27
CA VAL A 492 -10.19 -11.04 -26.44
C VAL A 492 -11.11 -11.43 -27.59
N TYR A 493 -11.19 -12.70 -27.96
CA TYR A 493 -12.09 -13.20 -29.01
C TYR A 493 -13.56 -12.93 -28.68
N SER A 494 -13.98 -13.12 -27.43
CA SER A 494 -15.33 -12.76 -27.01
C SER A 494 -15.59 -11.26 -27.18
N GLY A 495 -14.63 -10.40 -26.84
CA GLY A 495 -14.72 -8.95 -27.02
C GLY A 495 -14.84 -8.55 -28.49
N ILE A 496 -14.01 -9.17 -29.35
CA ILE A 496 -14.05 -9.01 -30.80
C ILE A 496 -15.43 -9.41 -31.33
N ASN A 497 -15.91 -10.62 -31.00
CA ASN A 497 -17.21 -11.12 -31.45
C ASN A 497 -18.37 -10.21 -31.04
N ILE A 498 -18.32 -9.61 -29.85
CA ILE A 498 -19.31 -8.62 -29.41
C ILE A 498 -19.24 -7.35 -30.27
N ALA A 499 -18.03 -6.86 -30.56
CA ALA A 499 -17.83 -5.69 -31.42
C ALA A 499 -18.44 -5.90 -32.82
N PHE A 500 -18.22 -7.08 -33.40
CA PHE A 500 -18.79 -7.48 -34.70
C PHE A 500 -20.32 -7.47 -34.68
N ARG A 501 -20.94 -8.20 -33.75
CA ARG A 501 -22.41 -8.33 -33.67
C ARG A 501 -23.14 -7.00 -33.49
N LYS A 502 -22.51 -6.02 -32.83
CA LYS A 502 -23.13 -4.71 -32.56
C LYS A 502 -23.08 -3.75 -33.73
N LYS A 503 -22.21 -3.99 -34.72
CA LYS A 503 -21.82 -2.95 -35.70
C LYS A 503 -21.94 -3.39 -37.15
N LEU A 504 -22.01 -4.69 -37.40
CA LEU A 504 -22.32 -5.24 -38.71
C LEU A 504 -23.69 -5.93 -38.64
N PRO A 505 -24.65 -5.59 -39.52
CA PRO A 505 -25.87 -6.36 -39.67
C PRO A 505 -25.49 -7.70 -40.32
N MET A 506 -25.15 -8.70 -39.52
CA MET A 506 -24.60 -9.97 -40.01
C MET A 506 -25.55 -11.12 -39.72
N ASN A 507 -25.98 -11.80 -40.79
CA ASN A 507 -26.52 -13.15 -40.74
C ASN A 507 -25.38 -14.11 -40.34
N ALA A 508 -25.67 -15.14 -39.55
CA ALA A 508 -24.69 -16.03 -38.90
C ALA A 508 -23.68 -16.77 -39.83
N LYS A 509 -23.74 -16.59 -41.16
CA LYS A 509 -22.92 -17.27 -42.17
C LYS A 509 -21.74 -16.46 -42.72
N GLN A 510 -21.66 -15.15 -42.50
CA GLN A 510 -20.56 -14.32 -43.01
C GLN A 510 -19.52 -14.13 -41.89
N SER A 511 -18.57 -15.06 -41.81
CA SER A 511 -17.51 -15.07 -40.80
C SER A 511 -16.32 -14.18 -41.19
N LEU A 512 -15.75 -13.47 -40.20
CA LEU A 512 -14.34 -13.04 -40.10
C LEU A 512 -13.62 -12.72 -41.42
N ASP A 513 -14.11 -11.74 -42.18
CA ASP A 513 -13.35 -11.18 -43.28
C ASP A 513 -12.22 -10.27 -42.75
N GLU A 514 -10.99 -10.46 -43.22
CA GLU A 514 -9.79 -9.77 -42.76
C GLU A 514 -9.92 -8.24 -42.95
N VAL A 515 -10.63 -7.83 -44.00
CA VAL A 515 -10.94 -6.43 -44.31
C VAL A 515 -11.82 -5.80 -43.22
N GLN A 516 -12.84 -6.53 -42.76
CA GLN A 516 -13.76 -6.05 -41.73
C GLN A 516 -13.08 -5.99 -40.35
N MET A 517 -12.16 -6.93 -40.06
CA MET A 517 -11.30 -6.87 -38.88
C MET A 517 -10.42 -5.61 -38.87
N LYS A 518 -9.72 -5.33 -39.98
CA LYS A 518 -8.87 -4.13 -40.11
C LYS A 518 -9.68 -2.85 -39.96
N PHE A 519 -10.89 -2.80 -40.53
CA PHE A 519 -11.81 -1.66 -40.35
C PHE A 519 -12.19 -1.41 -38.89
N LEU A 520 -12.52 -2.46 -38.14
CA LEU A 520 -12.89 -2.35 -36.71
C LEU A 520 -11.69 -2.01 -35.81
N MET A 521 -10.48 -2.43 -36.18
CA MET A 521 -9.23 -2.05 -35.50
C MET A 521 -8.92 -0.57 -35.69
N ASN A 522 -8.99 -0.06 -36.92
CA ASN A 522 -8.64 1.32 -37.26
C ASN A 522 -9.53 2.38 -36.58
N LYS A 523 -10.70 1.99 -36.06
CA LYS A 523 -11.63 2.88 -35.33
C LYS A 523 -11.61 2.70 -33.81
N ASP A 524 -10.61 1.99 -33.28
CA ASP A 524 -10.50 1.58 -31.88
C ASP A 524 -11.74 0.87 -31.32
N MET A 525 -12.55 0.26 -32.19
CA MET A 525 -13.85 -0.27 -31.80
C MET A 525 -13.70 -1.57 -31.03
N ILE A 526 -12.72 -2.39 -31.38
CA ILE A 526 -12.39 -3.63 -30.67
C ILE A 526 -11.88 -3.33 -29.27
N TYR A 527 -11.00 -2.32 -29.12
CA TYR A 527 -10.38 -2.01 -27.85
C TYR A 527 -11.40 -1.69 -26.75
N ARG A 528 -12.52 -1.04 -27.10
CA ARG A 528 -13.64 -0.76 -26.15
C ARG A 528 -14.23 -2.01 -25.51
N HIS A 529 -14.15 -3.15 -26.19
CA HIS A 529 -14.69 -4.42 -25.70
C HIS A 529 -13.67 -5.24 -24.90
N LEU A 530 -12.44 -4.75 -24.72
CA LEU A 530 -11.39 -5.39 -23.92
C LEU A 530 -11.47 -5.07 -22.41
N GLN A 531 -12.57 -4.47 -21.95
CA GLN A 531 -12.82 -4.20 -20.52
C GLN A 531 -12.81 -5.47 -19.64
N CYS A 532 -13.04 -6.65 -20.24
CA CYS A 532 -12.98 -7.93 -19.54
C CYS A 532 -11.54 -8.42 -19.32
N VAL A 533 -10.60 -7.98 -20.16
CA VAL A 533 -9.19 -8.38 -20.13
C VAL A 533 -8.47 -7.59 -19.04
N ARG A 534 -8.12 -8.28 -17.94
CA ARG A 534 -7.49 -7.63 -16.80
C ARG A 534 -6.16 -7.00 -17.21
N GLY A 535 -5.96 -5.75 -16.82
CA GLY A 535 -4.73 -5.01 -17.13
C GLY A 535 -4.79 -4.20 -18.44
N SER A 536 -5.81 -4.40 -19.28
CA SER A 536 -6.01 -3.57 -20.47
C SER A 536 -6.32 -2.10 -20.10
N PRO A 537 -6.04 -1.13 -20.98
CA PRO A 537 -6.40 0.27 -20.75
C PRO A 537 -7.90 0.44 -20.45
N GLN A 538 -8.77 -0.29 -21.16
CA GLN A 538 -10.22 -0.21 -20.98
C GLN A 538 -10.69 -0.86 -19.68
N TYR A 539 -10.05 -1.95 -19.25
CA TYR A 539 -10.28 -2.51 -17.92
C TYR A 539 -9.99 -1.46 -16.84
N TRP A 540 -8.84 -0.78 -16.91
CA TRP A 540 -8.49 0.25 -15.92
C TRP A 540 -9.37 1.48 -15.99
N HIS A 541 -9.76 1.89 -17.20
CA HIS A 541 -10.72 2.97 -17.38
C HIS A 541 -12.09 2.64 -16.76
N GLN A 542 -12.57 1.41 -16.91
CA GLN A 542 -13.80 0.97 -16.25
C GLN A 542 -13.64 0.96 -14.72
N ARG A 543 -12.53 0.44 -14.19
CA ARG A 543 -12.25 0.46 -12.74
C ARG A 543 -12.18 1.87 -12.16
N LEU A 544 -11.64 2.82 -12.92
CA LEU A 544 -11.63 4.22 -12.53
C LEU A 544 -13.06 4.80 -12.48
N LYS A 545 -13.88 4.49 -13.48
CA LYS A 545 -15.31 4.88 -13.51
C LYS A 545 -16.08 4.29 -12.32
N ASP A 546 -15.88 3.01 -12.01
CA ASP A 546 -16.48 2.35 -10.85
C ASP A 546 -16.12 3.12 -9.57
N LEU A 547 -14.84 3.48 -9.38
CA LEU A 547 -14.38 4.24 -8.22
C LEU A 547 -14.97 5.66 -8.14
N PHE A 548 -15.11 6.35 -9.29
CA PHE A 548 -15.78 7.65 -9.33
C PHE A 548 -17.26 7.53 -8.98
N GLU A 549 -17.93 6.49 -9.45
CA GLU A 549 -19.33 6.23 -9.11
C GLU A 549 -19.51 5.93 -7.62
N MET A 550 -18.62 5.12 -7.03
CA MET A 550 -18.59 4.90 -5.58
C MET A 550 -18.42 6.22 -4.83
N THR A 551 -17.49 7.08 -5.27
CA THR A 551 -17.27 8.39 -4.64
C THR A 551 -18.49 9.30 -4.80
N ARG A 552 -19.20 9.24 -5.93
CA ARG A 552 -20.41 10.02 -6.19
C ARG A 552 -21.59 9.58 -5.32
N GLN A 553 -21.76 8.26 -5.14
CA GLN A 553 -22.87 7.69 -4.37
C GLN A 553 -22.62 7.71 -2.85
N LEU A 554 -21.39 7.37 -2.43
CA LEU A 554 -21.03 7.20 -1.02
C LEU A 554 -20.35 8.43 -0.41
N GLY A 555 -19.89 9.37 -1.24
CA GLY A 555 -19.04 10.49 -0.85
C GLY A 555 -17.56 10.11 -0.74
N PHE A 556 -16.75 10.96 -0.13
CA PHE A 556 -15.32 10.67 0.07
C PHE A 556 -15.11 9.43 0.95
N PRO A 557 -14.10 8.60 0.65
CA PRO A 557 -13.78 7.43 1.47
C PRO A 557 -13.38 7.86 2.88
N THR A 558 -13.80 7.07 3.88
CA THR A 558 -13.45 7.29 5.29
C THR A 558 -11.96 7.09 5.55
N PHE A 559 -11.40 6.03 4.98
CA PHE A 559 -9.98 5.72 5.08
C PHE A 559 -9.41 5.45 3.71
N PHE A 560 -8.18 5.91 3.49
CA PHE A 560 -7.32 5.40 2.43
C PHE A 560 -6.19 4.64 3.10
N ILE A 561 -6.15 3.32 2.91
CA ILE A 561 -5.13 2.46 3.50
C ILE A 561 -4.28 1.84 2.40
N THR A 562 -3.00 1.73 2.68
CA THR A 562 -2.07 0.98 1.86
C THR A 562 -1.56 -0.19 2.69
N LEU A 563 -1.80 -1.42 2.23
CA LEU A 563 -1.43 -2.64 2.94
C LEU A 563 -0.38 -3.41 2.14
N SER A 564 0.76 -3.70 2.75
CA SER A 564 1.75 -4.64 2.22
C SER A 564 1.62 -5.97 2.94
N CYS A 565 1.50 -7.07 2.19
CA CYS A 565 1.51 -8.40 2.77
C CYS A 565 2.91 -8.74 3.30
N ALA A 566 2.99 -9.17 4.57
CA ALA A 566 4.22 -9.66 5.20
C ALA A 566 4.18 -11.18 5.36
N ASP A 567 3.71 -11.87 4.32
CA ASP A 567 3.50 -13.32 4.22
C ASP A 567 4.65 -14.18 4.76
N LEU A 568 5.91 -13.80 4.48
CA LEU A 568 7.11 -14.52 4.97
C LEU A 568 7.29 -14.48 6.49
N ARG A 569 6.60 -13.58 7.20
CA ARG A 569 6.69 -13.44 8.67
C ARG A 569 5.62 -14.26 9.39
N TRP A 570 4.56 -14.63 8.71
CA TRP A 570 3.43 -15.35 9.31
C TRP A 570 3.73 -16.84 9.35
N LYS A 571 4.22 -17.34 10.48
CA LYS A 571 4.53 -18.77 10.66
C LYS A 571 3.29 -19.62 10.37
N GLU A 572 2.14 -19.24 10.91
CA GLU A 572 0.85 -19.90 10.67
C GLU A 572 0.52 -20.06 9.17
N PHE A 573 0.87 -19.04 8.38
CA PHE A 573 0.66 -19.06 6.94
C PHE A 573 1.64 -20.01 6.27
N ILE A 574 2.93 -19.96 6.61
CA ILE A 574 3.96 -20.87 6.07
C ILE A 574 3.67 -22.34 6.45
N ASP A 575 3.25 -22.60 7.68
CA ASP A 575 2.89 -23.94 8.16
C ASP A 575 1.75 -24.55 7.30
N THR A 576 0.87 -23.71 6.77
CA THR A 576 -0.19 -24.15 5.83
C THR A 576 0.40 -24.68 4.53
N PHE A 577 1.42 -24.03 3.94
CA PHE A 577 2.11 -24.55 2.76
C PHE A 577 2.84 -25.86 3.05
N VAL A 578 3.42 -25.99 4.24
CA VAL A 578 4.17 -27.17 4.67
C VAL A 578 3.23 -28.38 4.77
N ARG A 579 2.06 -28.20 5.41
CA ARG A 579 0.99 -29.21 5.45
C ARG A 579 0.53 -29.64 4.06
N HIS A 580 0.29 -28.67 3.16
CA HIS A 580 -0.16 -28.94 1.80
C HIS A 580 0.93 -29.55 0.90
N SER A 581 2.21 -29.39 1.28
CA SER A 581 3.34 -30.03 0.60
C SER A 581 3.63 -31.44 1.14
N GLY A 582 2.92 -31.90 2.17
CA GLY A 582 3.17 -33.19 2.83
C GLY A 582 4.45 -33.22 3.67
N CYS A 583 5.02 -32.06 4.00
CA CYS A 583 6.24 -31.96 4.80
C CYS A 583 5.90 -31.81 6.30
N VAL A 584 6.85 -32.17 7.16
CA VAL A 584 6.74 -32.00 8.61
C VAL A 584 6.94 -30.51 8.97
N ILE A 585 6.09 -30.01 9.88
CA ILE A 585 6.18 -28.63 10.39
C ILE A 585 7.45 -28.51 11.26
N LYS A 586 8.26 -27.48 10.97
CA LYS A 586 9.50 -27.16 11.69
C LYS A 586 9.24 -26.00 12.65
N GLU A 587 10.10 -25.85 13.65
CA GLU A 587 10.02 -24.70 14.55
C GLU A 587 10.36 -23.38 13.86
N SER A 588 11.32 -23.40 12.93
CA SER A 588 11.77 -22.24 12.16
C SER A 588 12.10 -22.62 10.71
N TYR A 589 12.08 -21.61 9.83
CA TYR A 589 12.37 -21.75 8.40
C TYR A 589 13.30 -20.62 7.95
N THR A 590 14.25 -20.93 7.08
CA THR A 590 15.10 -19.91 6.43
C THR A 590 14.29 -19.08 5.42
N PHE A 591 14.81 -17.92 5.03
CA PHE A 591 14.17 -17.09 4.00
C PHE A 591 13.98 -17.85 2.67
N GLU A 592 14.96 -18.66 2.29
CA GLU A 592 14.93 -19.46 1.07
C GLU A 592 13.88 -20.58 1.15
N GLU A 593 13.79 -21.29 2.28
CA GLU A 593 12.77 -22.31 2.51
C GLU A 593 11.35 -21.72 2.42
N LYS A 594 11.11 -20.59 3.08
CA LYS A 594 9.81 -19.90 3.04
C LYS A 594 9.45 -19.47 1.62
N THR A 595 10.40 -18.90 0.90
CA THR A 595 10.20 -18.46 -0.49
C THR A 595 9.93 -19.65 -1.41
N LYS A 596 10.64 -20.77 -1.22
CA LYS A 596 10.41 -22.01 -1.95
C LYS A 596 9.00 -22.56 -1.71
N LEU A 597 8.53 -22.56 -0.46
CA LEU A 597 7.19 -23.02 -0.08
C LEU A 597 6.08 -22.16 -0.71
N LEU A 598 6.19 -20.83 -0.64
CA LEU A 598 5.21 -19.92 -1.26
C LEU A 598 5.11 -20.13 -2.78
N ARG A 599 6.24 -20.42 -3.43
CA ARG A 599 6.31 -20.66 -4.88
C ARG A 599 5.89 -22.06 -5.31
N ALA A 600 5.93 -23.04 -4.42
CA ALA A 600 5.50 -24.40 -4.72
C ALA A 600 4.00 -24.44 -5.04
N ASN A 601 3.21 -23.53 -4.47
CA ASN A 601 1.78 -23.40 -4.77
C ASN A 601 1.35 -21.91 -4.80
N PRO A 602 1.60 -21.20 -5.90
CA PRO A 602 1.24 -19.78 -6.04
C PRO A 602 -0.28 -19.56 -5.93
N VAL A 603 -1.09 -20.55 -6.30
CA VAL A 603 -2.56 -20.45 -6.19
C VAL A 603 -2.96 -20.36 -4.72
N LEU A 604 -2.40 -21.20 -3.85
CA LEU A 604 -2.66 -21.14 -2.41
C LEU A 604 -2.25 -19.78 -1.80
N ALA A 605 -1.10 -19.24 -2.21
CA ALA A 605 -0.61 -17.95 -1.72
C ALA A 605 -1.56 -16.78 -1.99
N THR A 606 -2.31 -16.84 -3.09
CA THR A 606 -3.27 -15.77 -3.46
C THR A 606 -4.61 -15.84 -2.72
N ARG A 607 -4.88 -16.88 -1.92
CA ARG A 607 -6.22 -17.15 -1.33
C ARG A 607 -6.42 -16.62 0.10
N GLY A 608 -5.70 -15.58 0.51
CA GLY A 608 -5.76 -15.02 1.89
C GLY A 608 -7.08 -14.35 2.28
N ALA A 609 -7.36 -14.35 3.59
CA ALA A 609 -8.55 -13.75 4.21
C ALA A 609 -8.33 -12.28 4.61
N TRP A 610 -9.40 -11.49 4.54
CA TRP A 610 -9.39 -10.05 4.82
C TRP A 610 -9.91 -9.76 6.23
N CYS A 611 -9.28 -8.82 6.93
CA CYS A 611 -9.60 -8.47 8.31
C CYS A 611 -9.91 -6.97 8.46
N LEU A 612 -11.06 -6.52 7.97
CA LEU A 612 -11.62 -5.24 8.37
C LEU A 612 -13.10 -5.43 8.71
N GLY A 613 -13.58 -4.73 9.73
CA GLY A 613 -14.88 -4.92 10.38
C GLY A 613 -16.09 -4.61 9.50
N LYS A 614 -17.15 -3.98 10.06
CA LYS A 614 -18.37 -3.66 9.29
C LYS A 614 -18.09 -2.49 8.31
N VAL A 615 -17.59 -2.84 7.13
CA VAL A 615 -17.34 -1.95 5.99
C VAL A 615 -18.63 -1.82 5.18
N VAL A 616 -19.00 -0.59 4.80
CA VAL A 616 -20.15 -0.34 3.93
C VAL A 616 -19.79 -0.75 2.51
N ASP A 617 -18.66 -0.23 2.02
CA ASP A 617 -18.09 -0.60 0.73
C ASP A 617 -16.58 -0.31 0.70
N TRP A 618 -15.88 -0.89 -0.28
CA TRP A 618 -14.45 -0.73 -0.45
C TRP A 618 -14.04 -0.92 -1.91
N PHE A 619 -12.95 -0.25 -2.30
CA PHE A 619 -12.27 -0.52 -3.56
C PHE A 619 -10.81 -0.88 -3.26
N ALA A 620 -10.19 -1.70 -4.10
CA ALA A 620 -8.79 -2.03 -3.97
C ALA A 620 -8.11 -2.11 -5.32
N ARG A 621 -6.97 -1.43 -5.45
CA ARG A 621 -5.99 -1.69 -6.49
C ARG A 621 -4.86 -2.50 -5.88
N ILE A 622 -4.73 -3.75 -6.31
CA ILE A 622 -3.65 -4.65 -5.87
C ILE A 622 -2.53 -4.60 -6.89
N GLU A 623 -1.36 -4.18 -6.43
CA GLU A 623 -0.10 -4.21 -7.16
C GLU A 623 0.76 -5.32 -6.58
N MET A 624 1.23 -6.24 -7.40
CA MET A 624 2.22 -7.21 -6.95
C MET A 624 3.56 -6.50 -6.87
N GLN A 625 4.14 -6.38 -5.67
CA GLN A 625 5.47 -5.78 -5.52
C GLN A 625 6.54 -6.68 -6.16
N LEU A 626 7.79 -6.24 -6.20
CA LEU A 626 8.87 -6.98 -6.87
C LEU A 626 9.21 -8.34 -6.23
N GLN A 627 8.73 -8.61 -5.02
CA GLN A 627 8.78 -9.93 -4.34
C GLN A 627 7.47 -10.71 -4.52
N GLY A 628 6.49 -10.05 -5.15
CA GLY A 628 5.05 -10.28 -5.35
C GLY A 628 4.27 -10.86 -4.21
N SER A 629 4.62 -10.43 -3.02
CA SER A 629 3.64 -10.12 -2.00
C SER A 629 2.68 -9.03 -2.54
N PRO A 630 1.37 -9.19 -2.35
CA PRO A 630 0.40 -8.18 -2.78
C PRO A 630 0.55 -6.89 -1.96
N HIS A 631 0.48 -5.77 -2.67
CA HIS A 631 0.40 -4.43 -2.12
C HIS A 631 -0.91 -3.79 -2.54
N SER A 632 -1.77 -3.50 -1.58
CA SER A 632 -3.13 -3.05 -1.83
C SER A 632 -3.26 -1.57 -1.50
N HIS A 633 -3.75 -0.78 -2.46
CA HIS A 633 -4.19 0.60 -2.24
C HIS A 633 -5.72 0.62 -2.17
N MET A 634 -6.27 1.04 -1.02
CA MET A 634 -7.68 0.83 -0.71
C MET A 634 -8.35 2.07 -0.12
N PRO A 635 -9.26 2.72 -0.85
CA PRO A 635 -10.29 3.57 -0.26
C PRO A 635 -11.42 2.70 0.34
N ILE A 636 -11.85 3.07 1.56
CA ILE A 636 -12.82 2.31 2.37
C ILE A 636 -13.88 3.26 2.95
N TRP A 637 -15.15 2.85 2.87
CA TRP A 637 -16.29 3.57 3.46
C TRP A 637 -16.79 2.82 4.71
N VAL A 638 -16.84 3.53 5.83
CA VAL A 638 -17.25 2.97 7.12
C VAL A 638 -18.56 3.60 7.58
N GLU A 639 -19.46 2.77 8.08
CA GLU A 639 -20.77 3.20 8.56
C GLU A 639 -20.62 4.13 9.78
N GLY A 640 -21.35 5.25 9.79
CA GLY A 640 -21.33 6.21 10.89
C GLY A 640 -20.04 7.02 11.04
N ALA A 641 -19.20 7.08 10.00
CA ALA A 641 -18.03 7.95 10.00
C ALA A 641 -18.43 9.44 9.89
N PRO A 642 -17.86 10.34 10.72
CA PRO A 642 -18.15 11.76 10.63
C PRO A 642 -17.60 12.33 9.31
N LYS A 643 -18.37 13.23 8.67
CA LYS A 643 -18.04 13.79 7.36
C LYS A 643 -17.28 15.09 7.49
N TYR A 644 -16.16 15.20 6.77
CA TYR A 644 -15.39 16.44 6.67
C TYR A 644 -15.82 17.24 5.44
N ASN A 645 -16.33 18.45 5.64
CA ASN A 645 -16.84 19.34 4.59
C ASN A 645 -15.88 20.52 4.33
N GLY A 646 -14.58 20.30 4.49
CA GLY A 646 -13.57 21.35 4.31
C GLY A 646 -13.52 22.36 5.47
N PRO A 647 -12.97 23.56 5.24
CA PRO A 647 -12.78 24.60 6.27
C PRO A 647 -14.07 25.07 6.95
N GLN A 648 -15.24 24.82 6.33
CA GLN A 648 -16.56 25.16 6.87
C GLN A 648 -17.10 24.11 7.86
N THR A 649 -16.37 23.03 8.10
CA THR A 649 -16.76 22.00 9.07
C THR A 649 -16.81 22.61 10.48
N ASP A 650 -17.93 22.40 11.19
CA ASP A 650 -18.12 22.91 12.54
C ASP A 650 -17.18 22.24 13.54
N GLU A 651 -16.85 22.97 14.62
CA GLU A 651 -15.85 22.52 15.59
C GLU A 651 -16.26 21.21 16.30
N LYS A 652 -17.57 20.99 16.50
CA LYS A 652 -18.08 19.75 17.11
C LYS A 652 -17.81 18.56 16.19
N THR A 653 -18.14 18.65 14.90
CA THR A 653 -17.81 17.62 13.92
C THR A 653 -16.30 17.40 13.80
N ARG A 654 -15.48 18.47 13.84
CA ARG A 654 -14.01 18.34 13.86
C ARG A 654 -13.51 17.53 15.06
N GLU A 655 -14.04 17.80 16.25
CA GLU A 655 -13.72 17.00 17.43
C GLU A 655 -14.16 15.54 17.30
N GLU A 656 -15.34 15.31 16.72
CA GLU A 656 -15.87 13.97 16.46
C GLU A 656 -14.98 13.21 15.47
N ILE A 657 -14.50 13.86 14.40
CA ILE A 657 -13.51 13.29 13.46
C ILE A 657 -12.24 12.89 14.20
N VAL A 658 -11.69 13.78 15.04
CA VAL A 658 -10.48 13.47 15.81
C VAL A 658 -10.70 12.30 16.76
N LYS A 659 -11.84 12.26 17.46
CA LYS A 659 -12.23 11.14 18.35
C LYS A 659 -12.41 9.84 17.56
N PHE A 660 -13.00 9.91 16.37
CA PHE A 660 -13.19 8.77 15.47
C PHE A 660 -11.84 8.23 14.98
N CYS A 661 -10.92 9.08 14.50
CA CYS A 661 -9.58 8.67 14.10
C CYS A 661 -8.83 8.01 15.26
N ASN A 662 -8.84 8.61 16.45
CA ASN A 662 -8.17 8.06 17.64
C ASN A 662 -8.78 6.73 18.12
N LYS A 663 -10.00 6.39 17.71
CA LYS A 663 -10.62 5.09 18.02
C LYS A 663 -9.97 3.95 17.22
N TYR A 664 -9.52 4.21 15.99
CA TYR A 664 -9.02 3.18 15.07
C TYR A 664 -7.51 3.28 14.79
N ILE A 665 -6.91 4.47 14.96
CA ILE A 665 -5.52 4.74 14.60
C ILE A 665 -4.76 5.18 15.85
N THR A 666 -3.57 4.63 16.04
CA THR A 666 -2.62 5.01 17.09
C THR A 666 -1.22 5.05 16.51
N THR A 667 -0.41 6.01 16.95
CA THR A 667 1.03 6.12 16.66
C THR A 667 1.89 5.82 17.89
N ARG A 668 1.29 5.21 18.92
CA ARG A 668 2.01 4.84 20.15
C ARG A 668 3.01 3.73 19.84
N PHE A 669 4.23 3.94 20.30
CA PHE A 669 5.31 2.96 20.30
C PHE A 669 5.48 2.43 21.75
N PRO A 670 4.93 1.25 22.10
CA PRO A 670 5.00 0.72 23.46
C PRO A 670 6.45 0.37 23.85
N SER A 671 6.76 0.35 25.15
CA SER A 671 8.03 -0.21 25.62
C SER A 671 8.03 -1.74 25.52
N LEU A 672 9.22 -2.36 25.59
CA LEU A 672 9.34 -3.82 25.62
C LEU A 672 8.60 -4.44 26.81
N ASP A 673 8.65 -3.79 27.97
CA ASP A 673 7.98 -4.27 29.19
C ASP A 673 6.44 -4.16 29.10
N GLU A 674 5.94 -3.18 28.34
CA GLU A 674 4.51 -3.00 28.15
C GLU A 674 3.93 -4.01 27.16
N ASP A 675 4.51 -4.12 25.96
CA ASP A 675 4.06 -5.02 24.91
C ASP A 675 5.21 -5.30 23.92
N ALA A 676 6.03 -6.30 24.24
CA ALA A 676 7.19 -6.69 23.44
C ALA A 676 6.82 -7.09 21.99
N GLU A 677 5.67 -7.74 21.80
CA GLU A 677 5.23 -8.21 20.49
C GLU A 677 4.83 -7.05 19.57
N LEU A 678 4.04 -6.10 20.09
CA LEU A 678 3.67 -4.89 19.36
C LEU A 678 4.89 -3.98 19.15
N HIS A 679 5.77 -3.85 20.14
CA HIS A 679 7.02 -3.10 20.02
C HIS A 679 7.87 -3.61 18.85
N ASN A 680 8.14 -4.92 18.81
CA ASN A 680 8.95 -5.53 17.76
C ASN A 680 8.29 -5.38 16.40
N SER A 681 6.98 -5.58 16.31
CA SER A 681 6.22 -5.40 15.06
C SER A 681 6.33 -3.97 14.53
N ILE A 682 6.08 -2.95 15.35
CA ILE A 682 6.19 -1.54 14.93
C ILE A 682 7.63 -1.21 14.53
N LYS A 683 8.60 -1.67 15.34
CA LYS A 683 10.03 -1.45 15.09
C LYS A 683 10.46 -1.97 13.73
N GLU A 684 9.96 -3.12 13.33
CA GLU A 684 10.38 -3.83 12.12
C GLU A 684 9.60 -3.45 10.87
N VAL A 685 8.29 -3.12 10.97
CA VAL A 685 7.43 -2.92 9.77
C VAL A 685 6.73 -1.56 9.68
N GLN A 686 6.74 -0.74 10.73
CA GLN A 686 6.07 0.58 10.72
C GLN A 686 7.03 1.76 10.88
N ASN A 687 8.33 1.50 11.04
CA ASN A 687 9.33 2.55 11.09
C ASN A 687 9.95 2.81 9.72
N HIS A 688 10.05 4.09 9.38
CA HIS A 688 10.89 4.53 8.27
C HIS A 688 12.35 4.19 8.58
N SER A 689 13.02 3.50 7.65
CA SER A 689 14.41 3.08 7.84
C SER A 689 15.31 4.30 8.07
N ARG A 690 16.16 4.24 9.09
CA ARG A 690 17.24 5.22 9.31
C ARG A 690 18.27 5.17 8.18
N ASN A 691 18.46 3.98 7.62
CA ASN A 691 19.32 3.75 6.47
C ASN A 691 18.44 3.93 5.22
N HIS A 692 18.31 5.18 4.78
CA HIS A 692 17.53 5.54 3.60
C HIS A 692 18.02 4.76 2.37
N SER A 693 17.10 4.21 1.57
CA SER A 693 17.46 3.58 0.29
C SER A 693 17.78 4.66 -0.77
N LYS A 694 18.51 4.30 -1.84
CA LYS A 694 18.80 5.22 -2.96
C LYS A 694 17.53 5.89 -3.52
N ARG A 695 16.42 5.14 -3.63
CA ARG A 695 15.10 5.66 -4.08
C ARG A 695 14.41 6.56 -3.06
N CYS A 696 14.80 6.48 -1.79
CA CYS A 696 14.23 7.27 -0.71
C CYS A 696 14.90 8.65 -0.59
N LEU A 697 16.06 8.85 -1.20
CA LEU A 697 16.83 10.08 -1.10
C LEU A 697 16.63 10.96 -2.33
N LYS A 698 16.52 12.27 -2.11
CA LYS A 698 16.51 13.32 -3.12
C LYS A 698 17.74 14.21 -2.90
N TYR A 699 18.23 14.88 -3.95
CA TYR A 699 19.35 15.84 -3.93
C TYR A 699 20.63 15.29 -3.29
N HIS A 700 21.53 14.75 -4.12
CA HIS A 700 22.85 14.24 -3.70
C HIS A 700 22.83 13.36 -2.44
N LYS A 701 21.80 12.52 -2.27
CA LYS A 701 21.68 11.56 -1.16
C LYS A 701 21.55 12.18 0.24
N THR A 702 21.18 13.46 0.37
CA THR A 702 21.15 14.15 1.68
C THR A 702 19.77 14.24 2.34
N LEU A 703 18.68 14.27 1.56
CA LEU A 703 17.33 14.50 2.09
C LEU A 703 16.36 13.38 1.72
N CYS A 704 15.45 13.05 2.62
CA CYS A 704 14.39 12.08 2.37
C CYS A 704 13.30 12.67 1.45
N VAL A 705 12.99 12.00 0.34
CA VAL A 705 11.90 12.36 -0.60
C VAL A 705 10.55 12.52 0.13
N PHE A 706 10.33 11.75 1.20
CA PHE A 706 9.09 11.73 1.96
C PHE A 706 9.08 12.69 3.17
N GLY A 707 10.18 13.42 3.41
CA GLY A 707 10.31 14.37 4.50
C GLY A 707 10.41 13.73 5.90
N PHE A 708 11.01 12.53 6.01
CA PHE A 708 11.29 11.91 7.31
C PHE A 708 12.68 12.33 7.84
N PRO A 709 12.84 12.49 9.17
CA PRO A 709 11.80 12.34 10.19
C PRO A 709 10.82 13.53 10.19
N ARG A 710 9.53 13.23 10.33
CA ARG A 710 8.48 14.26 10.45
C ARG A 710 8.44 14.82 11.88
N SER A 711 8.00 16.06 12.01
CA SER A 711 7.81 16.70 13.32
C SER A 711 6.83 15.91 14.20
N VAL A 712 7.18 15.73 15.46
CA VAL A 712 6.34 14.97 16.39
C VAL A 712 5.13 15.79 16.82
N SER A 713 3.93 15.25 16.62
CA SER A 713 2.70 15.79 17.20
C SER A 713 2.28 15.03 18.46
N ARG A 714 1.78 15.76 19.46
CA ARG A 714 1.26 15.17 20.72
C ARG A 714 -0.24 14.86 20.68
N ARG A 715 -0.94 15.30 19.65
CA ARG A 715 -2.38 15.08 19.47
C ARG A 715 -2.71 14.91 17.99
N THR A 716 -3.80 14.22 17.72
CA THR A 716 -4.42 14.20 16.39
C THR A 716 -5.12 15.54 16.16
N PHE A 717 -4.94 16.12 14.97
CA PHE A 717 -5.58 17.36 14.54
C PHE A 717 -5.76 17.32 13.02
N ILE A 718 -6.65 18.16 12.50
CA ILE A 718 -6.90 18.28 11.06
C ILE A 718 -5.92 19.33 10.51
N CYS A 719 -5.17 18.96 9.47
CA CYS A 719 -4.34 19.90 8.71
C CYS A 719 -5.15 20.43 7.52
N GLU A 720 -5.38 21.74 7.47
CA GLU A 720 -5.96 22.39 6.30
C GLU A 720 -4.85 23.00 5.44
N PRO A 721 -4.98 22.99 4.11
CA PRO A 721 -4.04 23.69 3.25
C PRO A 721 -4.03 25.18 3.62
N ILE A 722 -2.84 25.75 3.78
CA ILE A 722 -2.67 27.18 4.03
C ILE A 722 -3.23 27.92 2.81
N LYS A 723 -4.21 28.80 3.01
CA LYS A 723 -4.62 29.76 1.98
C LYS A 723 -3.46 30.72 1.78
N VAL A 724 -2.74 30.56 0.67
CA VAL A 724 -1.65 31.45 0.31
C VAL A 724 -2.26 32.55 -0.55
N ASP A 725 -2.68 33.63 0.09
CA ASP A 725 -3.37 34.75 -0.59
C ASP A 725 -2.38 35.71 -1.29
N ASN A 726 -1.07 35.55 -1.09
CA ASN A 726 -0.02 36.39 -1.68
C ASN A 726 1.10 35.58 -2.34
N ASP A 727 1.56 36.02 -3.52
CA ASP A 727 2.61 35.34 -4.28
C ASP A 727 3.98 35.32 -3.56
N ASP A 728 4.24 36.26 -2.66
CA ASP A 728 5.42 36.26 -1.78
C ASP A 728 5.41 35.12 -0.75
N GLU A 729 4.23 34.75 -0.23
CA GLU A 729 4.09 33.61 0.67
C GLU A 729 4.19 32.28 -0.09
N LYS A 730 3.81 32.24 -1.38
CA LYS A 730 4.05 31.08 -2.25
C LYS A 730 5.55 30.85 -2.44
N GLN A 731 6.33 31.92 -2.65
CA GLN A 731 7.79 31.82 -2.77
C GLN A 731 8.46 31.43 -1.44
N ARG A 732 7.97 31.94 -0.29
CA ARG A 732 8.43 31.49 1.04
C ARG A 732 8.10 30.02 1.31
N CYS A 733 6.90 29.56 0.99
CA CYS A 733 6.50 28.16 1.15
C CYS A 733 7.28 27.21 0.21
N LYS A 734 7.67 27.68 -0.99
CA LYS A 734 8.55 26.93 -1.90
C LYS A 734 9.98 26.79 -1.36
N LYS A 735 10.47 27.72 -0.54
CA LYS A 735 11.80 27.65 0.09
C LYS A 735 11.85 26.82 1.39
N ILE A 736 10.70 26.41 1.93
CA ILE A 736 10.59 25.64 3.20
C ILE A 736 10.31 24.14 2.96
N LYS A 737 9.96 23.74 1.73
CA LYS A 737 9.99 22.33 1.28
C LYS A 737 11.39 21.95 0.85
#